data_AF-A0A6J0WNP4-F1
#
_entry.id   AF-A0A6J0WNP4-F1
#
_cell.length_a   1.000
_cell.length_b   1.000
_cell.length_c   1.000
_cell.angle_alpha   90.00
_cell.angle_beta   90.00
_cell.angle_gamma   90.00
#
_symmetry.space_group_name_H-M   'P 1'
#
loop_
_entity.id
_entity.type
_entity.pdbx_description
1 polymer ?
#
loop_
_entity_poly.entity_id
_entity_poly.type
_entity_poly.pdbx_seq_one_letter_code
_entity_poly.pdbx_strand_id
1 'polypeptide(L)'
;MEETQPLPQSELALCDSLIIWLQTFSTAAPCQDVKQLTSGVAMAQVLHQIDVAWFDESWLSRIKEDTGDNWRIKASNLKKVLQGIMSYYNEFLGQQISEELIPDLNQITECSDSVELGRLLQLILGCAVNCEKKQEHIQNIMTLEESVQHVVMTAIQELMSKEIVSSPTNDAVGELEQQLKRALEELQEALAEKEELRQRCQELDMQVTALQDEKNSLVSENEMMNEKLDQLDGSFDDPNTMVAKKYFHAQLQLEQLQEENFRLEAAKDDYRVHCEELEKQLIEFQHRNDELTSLAEETRALKDEIDVLRATSDKANKLESTVEIYRQKLQDLNDLRKQVKTLQETNMMYMHNTVSLEEELKKANAARTQLETYKRQVQDLHVKLSSESKRADTLAFEMKRLEEKHEALLKEKERLIEQRDTLKETNEELRCSQVQQDHLNQADASVAKSYENLAAEIMPVEYREVFIRLQHENKMLRLQQEGTENERIEELQEQLEQKHRKMNELETEQRLSKERIRELQQQIEDLQKSLQEQGSKSEGESSSKLKQKLEAHMEKLTEVHEELQKKQELIEDLQPDVNQNVQKINELEAALQKKDEDMKAMEERYKMYLEKARNVIKTLDPKLNPASAEIMLLRKQLAEKERRIEILESECKVAKFRDYEEKLIVSAWYNKSLAFQKLGMESRLVSSSGACKDTGACAPARSFLAQQRHITSTRRNLSVKVPAATTD
;
A
#
# COMPACT_ATOMS: atom_id res chain seq x y z
N MET A 1 -58.26 -0.87 79.90
CA MET A 1 -56.84 -1.10 79.62
C MET A 1 -56.74 -1.11 78.12
N GLU A 2 -56.30 0.00 77.56
CA GLU A 2 -56.00 0.11 76.14
C GLU A 2 -54.58 -0.39 75.93
N GLU A 3 -54.40 -1.46 75.16
CA GLU A 3 -53.11 -1.77 74.57
C GLU A 3 -53.08 -1.13 73.18
N THR A 4 -52.06 -0.32 72.97
CA THR A 4 -51.91 0.59 71.83
C THR A 4 -51.94 -0.16 70.49
N GLN A 5 -52.75 0.34 69.55
CA GLN A 5 -52.58 0.01 68.14
C GLN A 5 -51.16 0.38 67.69
N PRO A 6 -50.49 -0.45 66.86
CA PRO A 6 -49.33 0.03 66.12
C PRO A 6 -49.76 1.15 65.18
N LEU A 7 -48.92 2.18 65.06
CA LEU A 7 -49.14 3.32 64.17
C LEU A 7 -49.20 2.87 62.70
N PRO A 8 -49.94 3.57 61.82
CA PRO A 8 -49.86 3.33 60.39
C PRO A 8 -48.41 3.50 59.92
N GLN A 9 -47.93 2.58 59.11
CA GLN A 9 -46.67 2.75 58.39
C GLN A 9 -46.81 3.97 57.48
N SER A 10 -45.91 4.94 57.61
CA SER A 10 -45.87 6.07 56.69
C SER A 10 -45.47 5.55 55.32
N GLU A 11 -46.32 5.75 54.31
CA GLU A 11 -45.92 5.58 52.92
C GLU A 11 -44.74 6.52 52.66
N LEU A 12 -43.56 5.96 52.39
CA LEU A 12 -42.39 6.73 51.98
C LEU A 12 -42.65 7.24 50.56
N ALA A 13 -42.52 8.55 50.35
CA ALA A 13 -42.68 9.10 49.01
C ALA A 13 -41.58 8.59 48.09
N LEU A 14 -41.91 8.40 46.80
CA LEU A 14 -40.98 7.96 45.76
C LEU A 14 -39.62 8.68 45.84
N CYS A 15 -39.64 10.00 46.04
CA CYS A 15 -38.44 10.81 46.16
C CYS A 15 -37.57 10.44 47.38
N ASP A 16 -38.17 10.15 48.54
CA ASP A 16 -37.43 9.88 49.79
C ASP A 16 -36.73 8.52 49.73
N SER A 17 -37.43 7.49 49.22
CA SER A 17 -36.85 6.17 48.95
C SER A 17 -35.72 6.23 47.91
N LEU A 18 -35.89 7.04 46.85
CA LEU A 18 -34.85 7.23 45.83
C LEU A 18 -33.66 8.07 46.34
N ILE A 19 -33.88 9.01 47.26
CA ILE A 19 -32.81 9.73 47.96
C ILE A 19 -31.96 8.76 48.80
N ILE A 20 -32.60 7.84 49.54
CA ILE A 20 -31.90 6.80 50.32
C ILE A 20 -31.07 5.89 49.41
N TRP A 21 -31.61 5.47 48.25
CA TRP A 21 -30.85 4.73 47.25
C TRP A 21 -29.67 5.54 46.69
N LEU A 22 -29.87 6.82 46.34
CA LEU A 22 -28.84 7.68 45.75
C LEU A 22 -27.65 7.91 46.69
N GLN A 23 -27.87 7.89 48.01
CA GLN A 23 -26.81 8.02 49.02
C GLN A 23 -25.79 6.87 49.00
N THR A 24 -26.14 5.69 48.47
CA THR A 24 -25.21 4.55 48.38
C THR A 24 -23.97 4.86 47.53
N PHE A 25 -24.10 5.72 46.51
CA PHE A 25 -23.03 6.13 45.60
C PHE A 25 -21.98 7.07 46.24
N SER A 26 -22.19 7.54 47.48
CA SER A 26 -21.21 8.29 48.27
C SER A 26 -20.54 9.47 47.52
N THR A 27 -21.35 10.24 46.78
CA THR A 27 -20.88 11.34 45.91
C THR A 27 -20.22 12.49 46.65
N ALA A 28 -19.33 13.22 45.98
CA ALA A 28 -18.66 14.40 46.54
C ALA A 28 -19.63 15.56 46.80
N ALA A 29 -20.66 15.71 45.97
CA ALA A 29 -21.80 16.58 46.25
C ALA A 29 -22.80 15.89 47.20
N PRO A 30 -23.33 16.59 48.23
CA PRO A 30 -24.22 16.01 49.22
C PRO A 30 -25.63 15.75 48.67
N CYS A 31 -26.25 14.67 49.16
CA CYS A 31 -27.48 14.08 48.62
C CYS A 31 -28.48 13.69 49.73
N GLN A 32 -28.55 14.48 50.80
CA GLN A 32 -29.34 14.19 52.01
C GLN A 32 -30.79 14.72 51.98
N ASP A 33 -31.07 15.73 51.15
CA ASP A 33 -32.36 16.43 51.09
C ASP A 33 -32.65 16.88 49.65
N VAL A 34 -33.94 16.94 49.29
CA VAL A 34 -34.50 17.44 48.03
C VAL A 34 -33.76 18.70 47.55
N LYS A 35 -33.57 19.66 48.46
CA LYS A 35 -32.94 20.96 48.18
C LYS A 35 -31.50 20.86 47.71
N GLN A 36 -30.73 19.87 48.18
CA GLN A 36 -29.34 19.66 47.77
C GLN A 36 -29.27 19.10 46.33
N LEU A 37 -30.20 18.20 46.00
CA LEU A 37 -30.28 17.56 44.69
C LEU A 37 -30.76 18.51 43.58
N THR A 38 -31.48 19.59 43.90
CA THR A 38 -31.85 20.65 42.93
C THR A 38 -30.67 21.21 42.13
N SER A 39 -29.44 21.09 42.65
CA SER A 39 -28.20 21.50 41.97
C SER A 39 -27.87 20.71 40.70
N GLY A 40 -28.37 19.47 40.58
CA GLY A 40 -28.01 18.51 39.53
C GLY A 40 -26.60 17.92 39.62
N VAL A 41 -25.78 18.35 40.59
CA VAL A 41 -24.36 17.96 40.69
C VAL A 41 -24.23 16.51 41.15
N ALA A 42 -24.90 16.14 42.24
CA ALA A 42 -24.88 14.76 42.75
C ALA A 42 -25.45 13.77 41.73
N MET A 43 -26.53 14.12 41.02
CA MET A 43 -27.11 13.31 39.93
C MET A 43 -26.10 13.01 38.82
N ALA A 44 -25.34 14.03 38.39
CA ALA A 44 -24.33 13.84 37.36
C ALA A 44 -23.15 13.01 37.85
N GLN A 45 -22.72 13.19 39.10
CA GLN A 45 -21.70 12.36 39.73
C GLN A 45 -22.15 10.89 39.88
N VAL A 46 -23.45 10.63 40.12
CA VAL A 46 -24.02 9.26 40.12
C VAL A 46 -24.09 8.67 38.72
N LEU A 47 -24.56 9.42 37.71
CA LEU A 47 -24.61 8.94 36.32
C LEU A 47 -23.20 8.57 35.79
N HIS A 48 -22.18 9.36 36.14
CA HIS A 48 -20.78 9.03 35.87
C HIS A 48 -20.33 7.72 36.53
N GLN A 49 -20.78 7.41 37.76
CA GLN A 49 -20.46 6.13 38.41
C GLN A 49 -21.21 4.93 37.78
N ILE A 50 -22.46 5.13 37.38
CA ILE A 50 -23.30 4.10 36.71
C ILE A 50 -22.66 3.66 35.40
N ASP A 51 -22.29 4.62 34.55
CA ASP A 51 -21.70 4.34 33.23
C ASP A 51 -20.66 5.40 32.85
N VAL A 52 -19.41 5.12 33.19
CA VAL A 52 -18.24 5.97 32.88
C VAL A 52 -17.98 6.08 31.36
N ALA A 53 -18.45 5.11 30.56
CA ALA A 53 -18.22 5.10 29.12
C ALA A 53 -19.18 6.05 28.38
N TRP A 54 -20.40 6.21 28.87
CA TRP A 54 -21.37 7.18 28.34
C TRP A 54 -21.30 8.55 29.03
N PHE A 55 -21.30 8.57 30.37
CA PHE A 55 -21.29 9.79 31.18
C PHE A 55 -19.86 10.18 31.56
N ASP A 56 -19.01 10.38 30.56
CA ASP A 56 -17.56 10.57 30.71
C ASP A 56 -17.15 11.86 31.46
N GLU A 57 -15.87 12.02 31.77
CA GLU A 57 -15.34 13.25 32.38
C GLU A 57 -15.61 14.50 31.51
N SER A 58 -15.63 14.38 30.18
CA SER A 58 -15.94 15.49 29.27
C SER A 58 -17.41 15.91 29.32
N TRP A 59 -18.32 15.01 29.70
CA TRP A 59 -19.73 15.31 29.98
C TRP A 59 -19.90 15.88 31.39
N LEU A 60 -19.31 15.24 32.40
CA LEU A 60 -19.42 15.66 33.81
C LEU A 60 -18.88 17.08 34.02
N SER A 61 -17.76 17.43 33.39
CA SER A 61 -17.17 18.79 33.41
C SER A 61 -18.05 19.90 32.79
N ARG A 62 -19.17 19.55 32.13
CA ARG A 62 -20.17 20.53 31.64
C ARG A 62 -21.14 20.95 32.74
N ILE A 63 -21.20 20.22 33.85
CA ILE A 63 -22.02 20.52 35.02
C ILE A 63 -21.24 21.50 35.91
N LYS A 64 -21.92 22.55 36.40
CA LYS A 64 -21.28 23.54 37.29
C LYS A 64 -21.53 23.17 38.74
N GLU A 65 -20.47 22.99 39.53
CA GLU A 65 -20.57 22.66 40.95
C GLU A 65 -20.98 23.89 41.79
N ASP A 66 -20.41 25.06 41.49
CA ASP A 66 -20.74 26.37 42.08
C ASP A 66 -22.14 26.89 41.68
N THR A 67 -23.20 26.19 42.11
CA THR A 67 -24.60 26.54 41.82
C THR A 67 -25.17 27.59 42.76
N GLY A 68 -24.85 27.48 44.07
CA GLY A 68 -25.48 28.28 45.12
C GLY A 68 -27.01 28.28 45.04
N ASP A 69 -27.63 29.42 45.31
CA ASP A 69 -29.08 29.63 45.15
C ASP A 69 -29.46 30.10 43.72
N ASN A 70 -28.55 30.04 42.75
CA ASN A 70 -28.81 30.51 41.39
C ASN A 70 -29.60 29.46 40.59
N TRP A 71 -30.93 29.50 40.71
CA TRP A 71 -31.87 28.58 40.05
C TRP A 71 -31.63 28.43 38.54
N ARG A 72 -31.13 29.46 37.85
CA ARG A 72 -30.82 29.39 36.41
C ARG A 72 -29.62 28.49 36.10
N ILE A 73 -28.63 28.44 37.01
CA ILE A 73 -27.50 27.50 36.90
C ILE A 73 -27.98 26.09 37.23
N LYS A 74 -28.80 25.93 38.29
CA LYS A 74 -29.46 24.66 38.62
C LYS A 74 -30.25 24.10 37.44
N ALA A 75 -31.12 24.90 36.81
CA ALA A 75 -31.88 24.52 35.63
C ALA A 75 -30.99 24.21 34.41
N SER A 76 -29.85 24.89 34.26
CA SER A 76 -28.86 24.57 33.22
C SER A 76 -28.12 23.25 33.47
N ASN A 77 -27.92 22.87 34.73
CA ASN A 77 -27.36 21.55 35.09
C ASN A 77 -28.39 20.45 34.88
N LEU A 78 -29.60 20.57 35.44
CA LEU A 78 -30.65 19.56 35.30
C LEU A 78 -31.05 19.31 33.84
N LYS A 79 -31.02 20.35 32.98
CA LYS A 79 -31.25 20.17 31.53
C LYS A 79 -30.19 19.29 30.86
N LYS A 80 -28.92 19.34 31.30
CA LYS A 80 -27.85 18.45 30.80
C LYS A 80 -27.96 17.04 31.37
N VAL A 81 -28.37 16.91 32.63
CA VAL A 81 -28.66 15.63 33.29
C VAL A 81 -29.78 14.91 32.54
N LEU A 82 -30.96 15.55 32.40
CA LEU A 82 -32.10 14.99 31.67
C LEU A 82 -31.77 14.71 30.20
N GLN A 83 -31.06 15.61 29.50
CA GLN A 83 -30.65 15.36 28.11
C GLN A 83 -29.70 14.14 28.00
N GLY A 84 -28.76 13.99 28.92
CA GLY A 84 -27.84 12.84 28.95
C GLY A 84 -28.59 11.52 29.20
N ILE A 85 -29.54 11.53 30.14
CA ILE A 85 -30.45 10.41 30.41
C ILE A 85 -31.29 10.07 29.16
N MET A 86 -31.99 11.03 28.56
CA MET A 86 -32.82 10.80 27.37
C MET A 86 -31.99 10.25 26.19
N SER A 87 -30.75 10.71 26.03
CA SER A 87 -29.84 10.18 25.01
C SER A 87 -29.40 8.74 25.35
N TYR A 88 -29.13 8.42 26.62
CA TYR A 88 -28.79 7.05 27.05
C TYR A 88 -29.94 6.06 26.78
N TYR A 89 -31.17 6.42 27.16
CA TYR A 89 -32.34 5.58 26.90
C TYR A 89 -32.55 5.34 25.39
N ASN A 90 -32.47 6.39 24.57
CA ASN A 90 -32.76 6.29 23.14
C ASN A 90 -31.60 5.64 22.34
N GLU A 91 -30.35 6.03 22.59
CA GLU A 91 -29.19 5.65 21.78
C GLU A 91 -28.44 4.41 22.30
N PHE A 92 -28.46 4.15 23.62
CA PHE A 92 -27.77 3.01 24.23
C PHE A 92 -28.74 1.88 24.64
N LEU A 93 -29.88 2.21 25.26
CA LEU A 93 -30.88 1.20 25.67
C LEU A 93 -31.91 0.87 24.58
N GLY A 94 -32.08 1.74 23.56
CA GLY A 94 -33.08 1.58 22.50
C GLY A 94 -34.53 1.78 22.96
N GLN A 95 -34.75 2.40 24.13
CA GLN A 95 -36.03 2.56 24.81
C GLN A 95 -36.54 4.01 24.67
N GLN A 96 -37.85 4.19 24.49
CA GLN A 96 -38.50 5.52 24.54
C GLN A 96 -39.12 5.75 25.92
N ILE A 97 -38.75 6.87 26.55
CA ILE A 97 -39.34 7.32 27.82
C ILE A 97 -40.72 7.93 27.52
N SER A 98 -41.78 7.42 28.17
CA SER A 98 -43.13 8.01 28.07
C SER A 98 -43.16 9.44 28.60
N GLU A 99 -43.95 10.33 27.97
CA GLU A 99 -44.04 11.75 28.35
C GLU A 99 -44.44 11.95 29.83
N GLU A 100 -45.22 11.04 30.42
CA GLU A 100 -45.60 11.06 31.84
C GLU A 100 -44.41 10.95 32.82
N LEU A 101 -43.31 10.36 32.36
CA LEU A 101 -42.10 10.10 33.16
C LEU A 101 -41.05 11.22 32.99
N ILE A 102 -41.28 12.18 32.09
CA ILE A 102 -40.38 13.31 31.85
C ILE A 102 -40.65 14.41 32.89
N PRO A 103 -39.67 14.76 33.75
CA PRO A 103 -39.89 15.69 34.86
C PRO A 103 -39.87 17.17 34.44
N ASP A 104 -40.76 18.00 35.01
CA ASP A 104 -40.69 19.46 34.84
C ASP A 104 -39.55 20.07 35.67
N LEU A 105 -38.41 20.24 35.01
CA LEU A 105 -37.19 20.82 35.57
C LEU A 105 -37.36 22.24 36.11
N ASN A 106 -38.43 22.96 35.75
CA ASN A 106 -38.72 24.29 36.31
C ASN A 106 -39.33 24.14 37.72
N GLN A 107 -40.23 23.17 37.97
CA GLN A 107 -40.74 22.90 39.34
C GLN A 107 -39.62 22.47 40.28
N ILE A 108 -38.69 21.62 39.82
CA ILE A 108 -37.53 21.20 40.62
C ILE A 108 -36.65 22.40 41.00
N THR A 109 -36.53 23.42 40.15
CA THR A 109 -35.55 24.51 40.33
C THR A 109 -36.11 25.81 40.89
N GLU A 110 -37.39 26.10 40.67
CA GLU A 110 -38.09 27.26 41.24
C GLU A 110 -38.87 26.89 42.51
N CYS A 111 -39.51 25.72 42.57
CA CYS A 111 -40.33 25.29 43.71
C CYS A 111 -39.66 24.26 44.62
N SER A 112 -38.57 23.61 44.17
CA SER A 112 -37.98 22.44 44.86
C SER A 112 -38.98 21.31 45.06
N ASP A 113 -39.84 21.07 44.08
CA ASP A 113 -40.87 20.02 44.15
C ASP A 113 -40.26 18.61 44.24
N SER A 114 -40.81 17.78 45.14
CA SER A 114 -40.32 16.42 45.38
C SER A 114 -40.90 15.39 44.41
N VAL A 115 -42.04 15.62 43.78
CA VAL A 115 -42.66 14.67 42.83
C VAL A 115 -41.89 14.68 41.52
N GLU A 116 -41.63 15.88 40.95
CA GLU A 116 -40.80 16.02 39.74
C GLU A 116 -39.33 15.62 40.01
N LEU A 117 -38.82 15.87 41.22
CA LEU A 117 -37.50 15.35 41.61
C LEU A 117 -37.48 13.82 41.67
N GLY A 118 -38.53 13.21 42.23
CA GLY A 118 -38.72 11.75 42.28
C GLY A 118 -38.69 11.12 40.89
N ARG A 119 -39.41 11.69 39.91
CA ARG A 119 -39.35 11.26 38.50
C ARG A 119 -37.93 11.35 37.92
N LEU A 120 -37.21 12.45 38.16
CA LEU A 120 -35.84 12.59 37.66
C LEU A 120 -34.89 11.55 38.27
N LEU A 121 -35.06 11.21 39.55
CA LEU A 121 -34.31 10.14 40.21
C LEU A 121 -34.73 8.74 39.71
N GLN A 122 -36.01 8.53 39.40
CA GLN A 122 -36.53 7.28 38.84
C GLN A 122 -35.88 6.97 37.48
N LEU A 123 -35.71 7.96 36.60
CA LEU A 123 -34.98 7.77 35.34
C LEU A 123 -33.50 7.42 35.57
N ILE A 124 -32.84 7.98 36.59
CA ILE A 124 -31.44 7.63 36.95
C ILE A 124 -31.35 6.19 37.50
N LEU A 125 -32.32 5.78 38.31
CA LEU A 125 -32.46 4.39 38.76
C LEU A 125 -32.65 3.43 37.57
N GLY A 126 -33.46 3.80 36.59
CA GLY A 126 -33.64 3.03 35.36
C GLY A 126 -32.34 2.86 34.56
N CYS A 127 -31.53 3.92 34.42
CA CYS A 127 -30.17 3.80 33.88
C CYS A 127 -29.34 2.77 34.66
N ALA A 128 -29.38 2.82 36.00
CA ALA A 128 -28.60 1.94 36.86
C ALA A 128 -29.01 0.46 36.80
N VAL A 129 -30.28 0.14 36.55
CA VAL A 129 -30.75 -1.26 36.42
C VAL A 129 -30.70 -1.79 34.99
N ASN A 130 -30.48 -0.93 33.99
CA ASN A 130 -30.37 -1.34 32.58
C ASN A 130 -28.92 -1.32 32.03
N CYS A 131 -27.98 -0.59 32.66
CA CYS A 131 -26.56 -0.55 32.25
C CYS A 131 -25.82 -1.90 32.34
N GLU A 132 -24.59 -1.96 31.81
CA GLU A 132 -23.75 -3.17 31.87
C GLU A 132 -23.51 -3.68 33.30
N LYS A 133 -23.35 -2.76 34.26
CA LYS A 133 -23.07 -3.06 35.68
C LYS A 133 -24.32 -3.32 36.53
N LYS A 134 -25.51 -3.44 35.93
CA LYS A 134 -26.78 -3.53 36.65
C LYS A 134 -26.84 -4.54 37.81
N GLN A 135 -26.09 -5.65 37.75
CA GLN A 135 -26.01 -6.60 38.86
C GLN A 135 -25.44 -5.97 40.16
N GLU A 136 -24.47 -5.06 40.06
CA GLU A 136 -23.89 -4.35 41.20
C GLU A 136 -24.92 -3.38 41.82
N HIS A 137 -25.61 -2.59 40.98
CA HIS A 137 -26.62 -1.65 41.43
C HIS A 137 -27.87 -2.35 42.01
N ILE A 138 -28.30 -3.47 41.43
CA ILE A 138 -29.37 -4.33 41.96
C ILE A 138 -28.94 -4.96 43.30
N GLN A 139 -27.71 -5.45 43.41
CA GLN A 139 -27.20 -6.00 44.67
C GLN A 139 -27.13 -4.93 45.78
N ASN A 140 -26.82 -3.68 45.44
CA ASN A 140 -26.88 -2.56 46.40
C ASN A 140 -28.32 -2.23 46.82
N ILE A 141 -29.30 -2.25 45.91
CA ILE A 141 -30.73 -2.10 46.23
C ILE A 141 -31.16 -3.17 47.25
N MET A 142 -30.73 -4.42 47.07
CA MET A 142 -31.02 -5.52 48.00
C MET A 142 -30.40 -5.38 49.40
N THR A 143 -29.58 -4.34 49.67
CA THR A 143 -29.06 -4.01 51.01
C THR A 143 -29.82 -2.89 51.73
N LEU A 144 -30.78 -2.24 51.06
CA LEU A 144 -31.63 -1.20 51.64
C LEU A 144 -32.73 -1.78 52.55
N GLU A 145 -33.43 -0.93 53.29
CA GLU A 145 -34.60 -1.34 54.09
C GLU A 145 -35.73 -1.86 53.19
N GLU A 146 -36.46 -2.90 53.63
CA GLU A 146 -37.55 -3.55 52.87
C GLU A 146 -38.61 -2.56 52.36
N SER A 147 -38.94 -1.55 53.17
CA SER A 147 -39.82 -0.43 52.82
C SER A 147 -39.32 0.36 51.60
N VAL A 148 -38.01 0.63 51.54
CA VAL A 148 -37.33 1.31 50.42
C VAL A 148 -37.20 0.39 49.22
N GLN A 149 -36.85 -0.89 49.43
CA GLN A 149 -36.78 -1.90 48.36
C GLN A 149 -38.11 -2.02 47.60
N HIS A 150 -39.25 -2.01 48.31
CA HIS A 150 -40.57 -2.11 47.67
C HIS A 150 -40.91 -0.89 46.80
N VAL A 151 -40.60 0.33 47.25
CA VAL A 151 -40.79 1.56 46.46
C VAL A 151 -39.85 1.58 45.25
N VAL A 152 -38.58 1.21 45.42
CA VAL A 152 -37.60 1.09 44.32
C VAL A 152 -38.02 0.03 43.29
N MET A 153 -38.52 -1.13 43.74
CA MET A 153 -39.04 -2.17 42.86
C MET A 153 -40.27 -1.70 42.06
N THR A 154 -41.19 -0.99 42.72
CA THR A 154 -42.36 -0.38 42.07
C THR A 154 -41.94 0.65 41.01
N ALA A 155 -40.95 1.49 41.32
CA ALA A 155 -40.41 2.48 40.40
C ALA A 155 -39.78 1.86 39.14
N ILE A 156 -39.10 0.72 39.28
CA ILE A 156 -38.55 -0.08 38.16
C ILE A 156 -39.67 -0.74 37.34
N GLN A 157 -40.71 -1.26 38.00
CA GLN A 157 -41.86 -1.85 37.32
C GLN A 157 -42.65 -0.81 36.51
N GLU A 158 -42.81 0.42 37.00
CA GLU A 158 -43.45 1.50 36.23
C GLU A 158 -42.66 1.84 34.96
N LEU A 159 -41.32 1.90 35.05
CA LEU A 159 -40.47 2.12 33.87
C LEU A 159 -40.69 1.02 32.82
N MET A 160 -40.48 -0.24 33.19
CA MET A 160 -40.56 -1.37 32.24
C MET A 160 -41.98 -1.62 31.71
N SER A 161 -43.03 -1.26 32.45
CA SER A 161 -44.43 -1.46 32.01
C SER A 161 -44.93 -0.38 31.05
N LYS A 162 -44.33 0.83 31.06
CA LYS A 162 -44.70 1.94 30.16
C LYS A 162 -43.92 1.98 28.84
N GLU A 163 -43.00 1.05 28.61
CA GLU A 163 -42.17 0.97 27.39
C GLU A 163 -42.93 0.50 26.12
N ILE A 164 -44.14 -0.08 26.25
CA ILE A 164 -44.88 -0.65 25.12
C ILE A 164 -45.90 0.35 24.53
N VAL A 165 -45.41 1.50 24.04
CA VAL A 165 -46.20 2.41 23.20
C VAL A 165 -45.37 2.82 21.97
N SER A 166 -45.48 2.05 20.89
CA SER A 166 -44.95 2.45 19.58
C SER A 166 -45.85 3.51 18.96
N SER A 167 -45.40 4.77 18.96
CA SER A 167 -46.15 5.90 18.41
C SER A 167 -46.06 5.98 16.88
N PRO A 168 -47.16 5.83 16.13
CA PRO A 168 -47.21 6.19 14.72
C PRO A 168 -47.51 7.68 14.57
N THR A 169 -46.85 8.37 13.63
CA THR A 169 -47.28 9.70 13.20
C THR A 169 -47.58 9.71 11.71
N ASN A 170 -48.79 10.16 11.37
CA ASN A 170 -49.30 10.42 10.01
C ASN A 170 -49.39 9.22 9.05
N ASP A 171 -50.37 8.34 9.25
CA ASP A 171 -51.14 7.81 8.11
C ASP A 171 -52.57 7.38 8.49
N ALA A 172 -53.45 8.37 8.73
CA ALA A 172 -54.81 8.19 9.25
C ALA A 172 -55.79 7.40 8.33
N VAL A 173 -55.33 7.01 7.13
CA VAL A 173 -56.06 6.09 6.24
C VAL A 173 -55.65 4.64 6.51
N GLY A 174 -54.34 4.38 6.64
CA GLY A 174 -53.80 3.06 6.96
C GLY A 174 -54.15 2.58 8.37
N GLU A 175 -54.32 3.52 9.32
CA GLU A 175 -54.76 3.23 10.68
C GLU A 175 -56.20 2.67 10.73
N LEU A 176 -57.09 3.18 9.87
CA LEU A 176 -58.46 2.66 9.73
C LEU A 176 -58.48 1.29 9.03
N GLU A 177 -57.62 1.06 8.03
CA GLU A 177 -57.45 -0.26 7.42
C GLU A 177 -56.85 -1.28 8.40
N GLN A 178 -55.92 -0.87 9.28
CA GLN A 178 -55.41 -1.74 10.35
C GLN A 178 -56.45 -2.03 11.42
N GLN A 179 -57.27 -1.06 11.84
CA GLN A 179 -58.39 -1.33 12.76
C GLN A 179 -59.41 -2.28 12.13
N LEU A 180 -59.77 -2.09 10.86
CA LEU A 180 -60.63 -3.01 10.13
C LEU A 180 -60.01 -4.41 10.02
N LYS A 181 -58.70 -4.51 9.79
CA LYS A 181 -57.99 -5.79 9.73
C LYS A 181 -57.96 -6.51 11.07
N ARG A 182 -57.64 -5.81 12.17
CA ARG A 182 -57.69 -6.39 13.53
C ARG A 182 -59.09 -6.84 13.90
N ALA A 183 -60.12 -6.02 13.63
CA ALA A 183 -61.52 -6.39 13.88
C ALA A 183 -61.99 -7.57 13.02
N LEU A 184 -61.42 -7.78 11.83
CA LEU A 184 -61.65 -8.98 11.01
C LEU A 184 -60.89 -10.20 11.54
N GLU A 185 -59.68 -10.03 12.05
CA GLU A 185 -58.87 -11.09 12.68
C GLU A 185 -59.52 -11.56 13.99
N GLU A 186 -59.94 -10.64 14.87
CA GLU A 186 -60.73 -10.89 16.09
C GLU A 186 -62.07 -11.57 15.78
N LEU A 187 -62.78 -11.13 14.72
CA LEU A 187 -64.03 -11.77 14.28
C LEU A 187 -63.79 -13.18 13.73
N GLN A 188 -62.66 -13.41 13.05
CA GLN A 188 -62.31 -14.72 12.51
C GLN A 188 -61.88 -15.68 13.63
N GLU A 189 -61.20 -15.20 14.66
CA GLU A 189 -60.85 -15.96 15.87
C GLU A 189 -62.11 -16.33 16.67
N ALA A 190 -63.00 -15.38 16.94
CA ALA A 190 -64.29 -15.65 17.59
C ALA A 190 -65.22 -16.59 16.77
N LEU A 191 -65.07 -16.62 15.44
CA LEU A 191 -65.76 -17.60 14.59
C LEU A 191 -65.11 -19.00 14.67
N ALA A 192 -63.80 -19.08 14.87
CA ALA A 192 -63.10 -20.35 15.11
C ALA A 192 -63.46 -20.95 16.48
N GLU A 193 -63.39 -20.16 17.56
CA GLU A 193 -63.83 -20.58 18.90
C GLU A 193 -65.28 -21.09 18.89
N LYS A 194 -66.16 -20.39 18.16
CA LYS A 194 -67.57 -20.77 18.02
C LYS A 194 -67.75 -22.11 17.29
N GLU A 195 -66.95 -22.41 16.28
CA GLU A 195 -67.02 -23.69 15.57
C GLU A 195 -66.36 -24.82 16.38
N GLU A 196 -65.31 -24.54 17.17
CA GLU A 196 -64.75 -25.49 18.14
C GLU A 196 -65.77 -25.83 19.24
N LEU A 197 -66.41 -24.83 19.86
CA LEU A 197 -67.49 -25.04 20.84
C LEU A 197 -68.66 -25.82 20.23
N ARG A 198 -69.00 -25.57 18.96
CA ARG A 198 -70.01 -26.34 18.23
C ARG A 198 -69.58 -27.80 18.01
N GLN A 199 -68.34 -28.06 17.62
CA GLN A 199 -67.80 -29.41 17.49
C GLN A 199 -67.83 -30.12 18.85
N ARG A 200 -67.42 -29.44 19.93
CA ARG A 200 -67.50 -29.94 21.31
C ARG A 200 -68.93 -30.32 21.72
N CYS A 201 -69.94 -29.53 21.34
CA CYS A 201 -71.33 -29.90 21.55
C CYS A 201 -71.74 -31.14 20.73
N GLN A 202 -71.31 -31.26 19.47
CA GLN A 202 -71.62 -32.43 18.64
C GLN A 202 -70.95 -33.71 19.16
N GLU A 203 -69.73 -33.62 19.67
CA GLU A 203 -69.05 -34.74 20.35
C GLU A 203 -69.79 -35.18 21.62
N LEU A 204 -70.27 -34.22 22.42
CA LEU A 204 -71.05 -34.50 23.63
C LEU A 204 -72.43 -35.11 23.31
N ASP A 205 -73.16 -34.60 22.30
CA ASP A 205 -74.42 -35.20 21.83
C ASP A 205 -74.20 -36.63 21.31
N MET A 206 -73.09 -36.88 20.63
CA MET A 206 -72.72 -38.21 20.15
C MET A 206 -72.36 -39.16 21.31
N GLN A 207 -71.64 -38.70 22.34
CA GLN A 207 -71.40 -39.48 23.57
C GLN A 207 -72.70 -39.79 24.32
N VAL A 208 -73.59 -38.80 24.48
CA VAL A 208 -74.91 -39.00 25.13
C VAL A 208 -75.75 -40.02 24.37
N THR A 209 -75.72 -39.99 23.04
CA THR A 209 -76.39 -40.97 22.19
C THR A 209 -75.82 -42.37 22.40
N ALA A 210 -74.49 -42.52 22.33
CA ALA A 210 -73.80 -43.81 22.54
C ALA A 210 -74.07 -44.41 23.93
N LEU A 211 -74.00 -43.59 24.99
CA LEU A 211 -74.31 -44.02 26.36
C LEU A 211 -75.78 -44.39 26.54
N GLN A 212 -76.70 -43.76 25.80
CA GLN A 212 -78.12 -44.12 25.84
C GLN A 212 -78.41 -45.42 25.08
N ASP A 213 -77.70 -45.71 23.99
CA ASP A 213 -77.78 -46.99 23.29
C ASP A 213 -77.11 -48.15 24.06
N GLU A 214 -75.98 -47.89 24.73
CA GLU A 214 -75.35 -48.83 25.66
C GLU A 214 -76.29 -49.15 26.83
N LYS A 215 -76.89 -48.13 27.45
CA LYS A 215 -77.91 -48.29 28.49
C LYS A 215 -79.12 -49.09 28.01
N ASN A 216 -79.63 -48.83 26.80
CA ASN A 216 -80.73 -49.60 26.21
C ASN A 216 -80.34 -51.07 26.02
N SER A 217 -79.11 -51.33 25.57
CA SER A 217 -78.57 -52.67 25.37
C SER A 217 -78.42 -53.43 26.69
N LEU A 218 -77.87 -52.77 27.73
CA LEU A 218 -77.72 -53.33 29.07
C LEU A 218 -79.08 -53.59 29.76
N VAL A 219 -80.10 -52.77 29.50
CA VAL A 219 -81.47 -53.05 29.98
C VAL A 219 -82.02 -54.31 29.31
N SER A 220 -81.92 -54.44 27.99
CA SER A 220 -82.38 -55.63 27.27
C SER A 220 -81.60 -56.91 27.65
N GLU A 221 -80.30 -56.80 27.94
CA GLU A 221 -79.52 -57.91 28.48
C GLU A 221 -79.98 -58.28 29.91
N ASN A 222 -80.26 -57.31 30.77
CA ASN A 222 -80.82 -57.58 32.10
C ASN A 222 -82.18 -58.27 32.04
N GLU A 223 -83.09 -57.83 31.15
CA GLU A 223 -84.37 -58.49 30.90
C GLU A 223 -84.15 -59.96 30.46
N MET A 224 -83.26 -60.20 29.49
CA MET A 224 -82.93 -61.55 29.02
C MET A 224 -82.23 -62.41 30.08
N MET A 225 -81.42 -61.82 30.97
CA MET A 225 -80.81 -62.54 32.10
C MET A 225 -81.83 -62.87 33.18
N ASN A 226 -82.82 -62.01 33.42
CA ASN A 226 -83.91 -62.26 34.36
C ASN A 226 -84.83 -63.38 33.83
N GLU A 227 -85.18 -63.37 32.53
CA GLU A 227 -85.89 -64.49 31.88
C GLU A 227 -85.11 -65.82 31.96
N LYS A 228 -83.78 -65.80 31.86
CA LYS A 228 -82.93 -67.00 32.04
C LYS A 228 -82.90 -67.46 33.49
N LEU A 229 -83.03 -66.55 34.45
CA LEU A 229 -83.05 -66.87 35.88
C LEU A 229 -84.36 -67.57 36.26
N ASP A 230 -85.51 -67.05 35.81
CA ASP A 230 -86.82 -67.70 35.93
C ASP A 230 -86.84 -69.09 35.26
N GLN A 231 -86.16 -69.26 34.12
CA GLN A 231 -85.98 -70.56 33.46
C GLN A 231 -85.08 -71.54 34.24
N LEU A 232 -84.15 -71.04 35.06
CA LEU A 232 -83.23 -71.88 35.85
C LEU A 232 -83.84 -72.33 37.18
N ASP A 233 -84.69 -71.51 37.81
CA ASP A 233 -85.36 -71.87 39.07
C ASP A 233 -86.28 -73.10 38.91
N GLY A 234 -86.82 -73.30 37.71
CA GLY A 234 -87.64 -74.47 37.37
C GLY A 234 -86.88 -75.79 37.10
N SER A 235 -85.55 -75.86 37.27
CA SER A 235 -84.75 -76.99 36.76
C SER A 235 -83.59 -77.47 37.65
N PHE A 236 -83.82 -77.65 38.96
CA PHE A 236 -82.81 -78.19 39.90
C PHE A 236 -83.20 -79.56 40.50
N ASP A 237 -82.73 -80.66 39.90
CA ASP A 237 -82.91 -82.03 40.45
C ASP A 237 -81.77 -83.05 40.09
N ASP A 238 -80.50 -82.61 40.10
CA ASP A 238 -79.30 -83.42 40.47
C ASP A 238 -78.09 -82.49 40.70
N PRO A 239 -77.64 -82.28 41.95
CA PRO A 239 -76.49 -81.42 42.23
C PRO A 239 -75.13 -81.98 41.78
N ASN A 240 -74.92 -83.30 41.87
CA ASN A 240 -73.58 -83.82 42.13
C ASN A 240 -72.74 -84.00 40.84
N THR A 241 -73.40 -84.25 39.71
CA THR A 241 -72.72 -84.50 38.43
C THR A 241 -72.36 -83.21 37.67
N MET A 242 -73.17 -82.16 37.80
CA MET A 242 -72.92 -80.88 37.11
C MET A 242 -71.78 -80.08 37.75
N VAL A 243 -71.70 -80.03 39.08
CA VAL A 243 -70.69 -79.20 39.78
C VAL A 243 -69.27 -79.64 39.43
N ALA A 244 -68.98 -80.94 39.39
CA ALA A 244 -67.67 -81.46 39.00
C ALA A 244 -67.28 -81.09 37.55
N LYS A 245 -68.22 -81.13 36.60
CA LYS A 245 -67.98 -80.72 35.21
C LYS A 245 -67.79 -79.21 35.07
N LYS A 246 -68.57 -78.40 35.80
CA LYS A 246 -68.40 -76.94 35.84
C LYS A 246 -67.04 -76.56 36.45
N TYR A 247 -66.62 -77.23 37.53
CA TYR A 247 -65.30 -77.04 38.13
C TYR A 247 -64.16 -77.36 37.16
N PHE A 248 -64.20 -78.53 36.49
CA PHE A 248 -63.17 -78.89 35.51
C PHE A 248 -63.11 -77.93 34.32
N HIS A 249 -64.27 -77.45 33.84
CA HIS A 249 -64.31 -76.46 32.76
C HIS A 249 -63.74 -75.10 33.21
N ALA A 250 -64.09 -74.64 34.40
CA ALA A 250 -63.55 -73.41 34.98
C ALA A 250 -62.03 -73.51 35.24
N GLN A 251 -61.53 -74.67 35.66
CA GLN A 251 -60.09 -74.92 35.83
C GLN A 251 -59.36 -74.85 34.47
N LEU A 252 -59.90 -75.47 33.42
CA LEU A 252 -59.32 -75.40 32.07
C LEU A 252 -59.34 -73.96 31.51
N GLN A 253 -60.41 -73.19 31.76
CA GLN A 253 -60.45 -71.77 31.42
C GLN A 253 -59.42 -70.97 32.22
N LEU A 254 -59.18 -71.30 33.50
CA LEU A 254 -58.17 -70.63 34.32
C LEU A 254 -56.75 -70.89 33.79
N GLU A 255 -56.44 -72.13 33.40
CA GLU A 255 -55.17 -72.51 32.78
C GLU A 255 -54.98 -71.81 31.42
N GLN A 256 -56.02 -71.76 30.57
CA GLN A 256 -55.99 -71.03 29.29
C GLN A 256 -55.79 -69.52 29.48
N LEU A 257 -56.51 -68.90 30.42
CA LEU A 257 -56.36 -67.48 30.74
C LEU A 257 -54.99 -67.17 31.35
N GLN A 258 -54.38 -68.09 32.10
CA GLN A 258 -53.00 -67.95 32.56
C GLN A 258 -51.99 -68.02 31.41
N GLU A 259 -52.12 -68.99 30.50
CA GLU A 259 -51.24 -69.10 29.32
C GLU A 259 -51.37 -67.88 28.39
N GLU A 260 -52.59 -67.37 28.18
CA GLU A 260 -52.84 -66.13 27.43
C GLU A 260 -52.27 -64.90 28.15
N ASN A 261 -52.37 -64.82 29.48
CA ASN A 261 -51.79 -63.70 30.24
C ASN A 261 -50.25 -63.71 30.17
N PHE A 262 -49.58 -64.85 30.38
CA PHE A 262 -48.13 -64.96 30.18
C PHE A 262 -47.68 -64.57 28.77
N ARG A 263 -48.49 -64.91 27.74
CA ARG A 263 -48.22 -64.53 26.35
C ARG A 263 -48.41 -63.03 26.11
N LEU A 264 -49.41 -62.41 26.73
CA LEU A 264 -49.64 -60.97 26.67
C LEU A 264 -48.57 -60.20 27.44
N GLU A 265 -48.09 -60.71 28.57
CA GLU A 265 -46.97 -60.09 29.32
C GLU A 265 -45.66 -60.16 28.54
N ALA A 266 -45.33 -61.30 27.91
CA ALA A 266 -44.18 -61.40 27.03
C ALA A 266 -44.26 -60.39 25.87
N ALA A 267 -45.41 -60.29 25.20
CA ALA A 267 -45.62 -59.31 24.14
C ALA A 267 -45.54 -57.85 24.65
N LYS A 268 -46.03 -57.57 25.86
CA LYS A 268 -45.93 -56.25 26.52
C LYS A 268 -44.48 -55.87 26.79
N ASP A 269 -43.63 -56.80 27.23
CA ASP A 269 -42.20 -56.56 27.42
C ASP A 269 -41.44 -56.43 26.10
N ASP A 270 -41.77 -57.20 25.05
CA ASP A 270 -41.24 -57.01 23.70
C ASP A 270 -41.57 -55.60 23.16
N TYR A 271 -42.82 -55.15 23.32
CA TYR A 271 -43.21 -53.78 22.93
C TYR A 271 -42.52 -52.71 23.79
N ARG A 272 -42.34 -52.93 25.10
CA ARG A 272 -41.62 -52.00 25.98
C ARG A 272 -40.17 -51.83 25.53
N VAL A 273 -39.45 -52.92 25.25
CA VAL A 273 -38.08 -52.87 24.72
C VAL A 273 -38.03 -52.20 23.35
N HIS A 274 -39.04 -52.38 22.51
CA HIS A 274 -39.11 -51.68 21.23
C HIS A 274 -39.30 -50.16 21.40
N CYS A 275 -40.12 -49.71 22.35
CA CYS A 275 -40.24 -48.29 22.70
C CYS A 275 -38.93 -47.72 23.25
N GLU A 276 -38.27 -48.42 24.19
CA GLU A 276 -36.98 -48.01 24.77
C GLU A 276 -35.89 -47.81 23.69
N GLU A 277 -35.83 -48.69 22.68
CA GLU A 277 -34.89 -48.56 21.55
C GLU A 277 -35.31 -47.44 20.56
N LEU A 278 -36.61 -47.19 20.35
CA LEU A 278 -37.09 -46.08 19.53
C LEU A 278 -36.83 -44.72 20.19
N GLU A 279 -37.04 -44.60 21.50
CA GLU A 279 -36.70 -43.40 22.29
C GLU A 279 -35.19 -43.11 22.22
N LYS A 280 -34.36 -44.14 22.39
CA LYS A 280 -32.90 -44.04 22.22
C LYS A 280 -32.51 -43.56 20.82
N GLN A 281 -33.10 -44.11 19.76
CA GLN A 281 -32.85 -43.66 18.38
C GLN A 281 -33.30 -42.21 18.16
N LEU A 282 -34.41 -41.79 18.77
CA LEU A 282 -34.90 -40.40 18.70
C LEU A 282 -33.90 -39.43 19.36
N ILE A 283 -33.33 -39.80 20.52
CA ILE A 283 -32.26 -39.04 21.21
C ILE A 283 -30.98 -39.00 20.36
N GLU A 284 -30.57 -40.13 19.76
CA GLU A 284 -29.41 -40.18 18.84
C GLU A 284 -29.62 -39.27 17.61
N PHE A 285 -30.85 -39.19 17.06
CA PHE A 285 -31.20 -38.26 15.98
C PHE A 285 -31.26 -36.79 16.45
N GLN A 286 -31.72 -36.50 17.66
CA GLN A 286 -31.70 -35.14 18.24
C GLN A 286 -30.27 -34.63 18.37
N HIS A 287 -29.38 -35.36 19.06
CA HIS A 287 -27.97 -34.99 19.17
C HIS A 287 -27.30 -34.78 17.80
N ARG A 288 -27.61 -35.64 16.82
CA ARG A 288 -27.08 -35.50 15.46
C ARG A 288 -27.61 -34.27 14.71
N ASN A 289 -28.81 -33.80 15.05
CA ASN A 289 -29.38 -32.56 14.52
C ASN A 289 -28.76 -31.33 15.20
N ASP A 290 -28.47 -31.40 16.50
CA ASP A 290 -27.77 -30.36 17.24
C ASP A 290 -26.33 -30.20 16.74
N GLU A 291 -25.60 -31.30 16.51
CA GLU A 291 -24.28 -31.33 15.87
C GLU A 291 -24.30 -30.63 14.50
N LEU A 292 -25.28 -30.96 13.65
CA LEU A 292 -25.43 -30.36 12.32
C LEU A 292 -25.82 -28.87 12.38
N THR A 293 -26.60 -28.46 13.38
CA THR A 293 -27.00 -27.07 13.59
C THR A 293 -25.79 -26.23 14.03
N SER A 294 -25.03 -26.71 15.02
CA SER A 294 -23.79 -26.08 15.48
C SER A 294 -22.75 -25.95 14.36
N LEU A 295 -22.55 -26.99 13.55
CA LEU A 295 -21.66 -26.93 12.38
C LEU A 295 -22.15 -25.93 11.32
N ALA A 296 -23.46 -25.77 11.15
CA ALA A 296 -24.04 -24.76 10.26
C ALA A 296 -23.90 -23.33 10.82
N GLU A 297 -23.83 -23.15 12.14
CA GLU A 297 -23.54 -21.86 12.78
C GLU A 297 -22.06 -21.51 12.66
N GLU A 298 -21.14 -22.45 12.92
CA GLU A 298 -19.70 -22.29 12.65
C GLU A 298 -19.45 -21.94 11.17
N THR A 299 -20.14 -22.63 10.24
CA THR A 299 -20.05 -22.35 8.80
C THR A 299 -20.55 -20.94 8.42
N ARG A 300 -21.49 -20.34 9.18
CA ARG A 300 -21.86 -18.93 9.00
C ARG A 300 -20.79 -18.00 9.58
N ALA A 301 -20.34 -18.22 10.82
CA ALA A 301 -19.33 -17.39 11.46
C ALA A 301 -18.02 -17.31 10.64
N LEU A 302 -17.54 -18.46 10.13
CA LEU A 302 -16.38 -18.52 9.23
C LEU A 302 -16.61 -17.80 7.90
N LYS A 303 -17.85 -17.81 7.38
CA LYS A 303 -18.20 -17.06 6.16
C LYS A 303 -18.20 -15.56 6.39
N ASP A 304 -18.75 -15.11 7.52
CA ASP A 304 -18.78 -13.71 7.91
C ASP A 304 -17.36 -13.18 8.18
N GLU A 305 -16.50 -13.97 8.81
CA GLU A 305 -15.05 -13.69 8.93
C GLU A 305 -14.38 -13.58 7.55
N ILE A 306 -14.65 -14.52 6.63
CA ILE A 306 -14.12 -14.45 5.26
C ILE A 306 -14.60 -13.19 4.53
N ASP A 307 -15.84 -12.75 4.70
CA ASP A 307 -16.37 -11.55 4.06
C ASP A 307 -15.75 -10.26 4.66
N VAL A 308 -15.46 -10.23 5.97
CA VAL A 308 -14.64 -9.19 6.62
C VAL A 308 -13.18 -9.21 6.12
N LEU A 309 -12.59 -10.38 5.93
CA LEU A 309 -11.24 -10.53 5.37
C LEU A 309 -11.16 -10.08 3.90
N ARG A 310 -12.23 -10.26 3.09
CA ARG A 310 -12.32 -9.67 1.75
C ARG A 310 -12.42 -8.14 1.81
N ALA A 311 -13.30 -7.59 2.66
CA ALA A 311 -13.48 -6.14 2.79
C ALA A 311 -12.19 -5.43 3.25
N THR A 312 -11.41 -6.06 4.15
CA THR A 312 -10.10 -5.56 4.57
C THR A 312 -9.02 -5.77 3.51
N SER A 313 -9.03 -6.87 2.75
CA SER A 313 -8.16 -7.06 1.58
C SER A 313 -8.40 -5.98 0.50
N ASP A 314 -9.66 -5.68 0.17
CA ASP A 314 -10.00 -4.60 -0.77
C ASP A 314 -9.56 -3.22 -0.28
N LYS A 315 -9.59 -2.99 1.04
CA LYS A 315 -9.06 -1.77 1.65
C LYS A 315 -7.53 -1.72 1.54
N ALA A 316 -6.83 -2.85 1.72
CA ALA A 316 -5.38 -2.95 1.51
C ALA A 316 -5.01 -2.70 0.03
N ASN A 317 -5.69 -3.35 -0.92
CA ASN A 317 -5.49 -3.16 -2.37
C ASN A 317 -5.64 -1.68 -2.79
N LYS A 318 -6.64 -0.98 -2.23
CA LYS A 318 -6.84 0.47 -2.45
C LYS A 318 -5.69 1.29 -1.86
N LEU A 319 -5.22 0.97 -0.65
CA LEU A 319 -4.07 1.64 -0.03
C LEU A 319 -2.78 1.41 -0.82
N GLU A 320 -2.49 0.19 -1.25
CA GLU A 320 -1.32 -0.13 -2.10
C GLU A 320 -1.34 0.66 -3.41
N SER A 321 -2.50 0.75 -4.07
CA SER A 321 -2.68 1.59 -5.26
C SER A 321 -2.35 3.07 -4.99
N THR A 322 -2.80 3.62 -3.84
CA THR A 322 -2.42 5.00 -3.47
C THR A 322 -0.93 5.15 -3.15
N VAL A 323 -0.29 4.15 -2.52
CA VAL A 323 1.14 4.15 -2.25
C VAL A 323 1.94 4.13 -3.56
N GLU A 324 1.51 3.38 -4.57
CA GLU A 324 2.19 3.35 -5.87
C GLU A 324 2.03 4.66 -6.64
N ILE A 325 0.86 5.31 -6.56
CA ILE A 325 0.66 6.69 -7.07
C ILE A 325 1.60 7.67 -6.35
N TYR A 326 1.86 7.51 -5.05
CA TYR A 326 2.84 8.33 -4.33
C TYR A 326 4.29 7.97 -4.68
N ARG A 327 4.62 6.71 -4.97
CA ARG A 327 5.95 6.32 -5.51
C ARG A 327 6.21 6.98 -6.86
N GLN A 328 5.25 6.95 -7.78
CA GLN A 328 5.39 7.63 -9.08
C GLN A 328 5.63 9.14 -8.89
N LYS A 329 4.83 9.81 -8.06
CA LYS A 329 5.03 11.25 -7.76
C LYS A 329 6.39 11.56 -7.14
N LEU A 330 6.94 10.66 -6.32
CA LEU A 330 8.30 10.79 -5.78
C LEU A 330 9.38 10.58 -6.84
N GLN A 331 9.16 9.67 -7.79
CA GLN A 331 10.03 9.48 -8.95
C GLN A 331 10.01 10.73 -9.85
N ASP A 332 8.82 11.25 -10.18
CA ASP A 332 8.64 12.47 -10.98
C ASP A 332 9.35 13.68 -10.31
N LEU A 333 9.23 13.83 -8.99
CA LEU A 333 9.93 14.86 -8.22
C LEU A 333 11.46 14.69 -8.23
N ASN A 334 11.96 13.45 -8.20
CA ASN A 334 13.39 13.17 -8.31
C ASN A 334 13.93 13.46 -9.72
N ASP A 335 13.17 13.16 -10.77
CA ASP A 335 13.56 13.44 -12.14
C ASP A 335 13.45 14.94 -12.47
N LEU A 336 12.46 15.66 -11.92
CA LEU A 336 12.42 17.12 -11.95
C LEU A 336 13.60 17.74 -11.21
N ARG A 337 14.02 17.21 -10.05
CA ARG A 337 15.24 17.64 -9.34
C ARG A 337 16.51 17.43 -10.18
N LYS A 338 16.62 16.32 -10.92
CA LYS A 338 17.73 16.10 -11.87
C LYS A 338 17.72 17.15 -12.98
N GLN A 339 16.56 17.41 -13.59
CA GLN A 339 16.41 18.44 -14.63
C GLN A 339 16.81 19.83 -14.11
N VAL A 340 16.38 20.21 -12.90
CA VAL A 340 16.80 21.48 -12.25
C VAL A 340 18.31 21.52 -12.04
N LYS A 341 18.94 20.43 -11.59
CA LYS A 341 20.40 20.36 -11.42
C LYS A 341 21.14 20.51 -12.76
N THR A 342 20.71 19.83 -13.81
CA THR A 342 21.30 19.97 -15.15
C THR A 342 21.08 21.37 -15.76
N LEU A 343 19.94 22.01 -15.49
CA LEU A 343 19.71 23.41 -15.86
C LEU A 343 20.60 24.38 -15.07
N GLN A 344 20.90 24.10 -13.79
CA GLN A 344 21.86 24.87 -13.00
C GLN A 344 23.30 24.68 -13.50
N GLU A 345 23.71 23.44 -13.81
CA GLU A 345 25.03 23.11 -14.36
C GLU A 345 25.26 23.76 -15.72
N THR A 346 24.28 23.69 -16.63
CA THR A 346 24.38 24.33 -17.95
C THR A 346 24.34 25.86 -17.85
N ASN A 347 23.54 26.45 -16.95
CA ASN A 347 23.57 27.90 -16.71
C ASN A 347 24.92 28.35 -16.11
N MET A 348 25.49 27.60 -15.17
CA MET A 348 26.83 27.86 -14.65
C MET A 348 27.92 27.77 -15.73
N MET A 349 27.79 26.82 -16.66
CA MET A 349 28.66 26.72 -17.84
C MET A 349 28.51 27.93 -18.78
N TYR A 350 27.28 28.40 -19.05
CA TYR A 350 27.05 29.63 -19.82
C TYR A 350 27.63 30.87 -19.13
N MET A 351 27.49 30.99 -17.81
CA MET A 351 28.11 32.08 -17.02
C MET A 351 29.64 32.04 -17.11
N HIS A 352 30.26 30.87 -16.91
CA HIS A 352 31.71 30.72 -17.02
C HIS A 352 32.23 31.06 -18.43
N ASN A 353 31.55 30.57 -19.47
CA ASN A 353 31.88 30.91 -20.86
C ASN A 353 31.72 32.42 -21.15
N THR A 354 30.69 33.07 -20.58
CA THR A 354 30.48 34.52 -20.71
C THR A 354 31.62 35.31 -20.07
N VAL A 355 32.03 34.96 -18.85
CA VAL A 355 33.18 35.60 -18.16
C VAL A 355 34.49 35.38 -18.93
N SER A 356 34.70 34.18 -19.49
CA SER A 356 35.87 33.90 -20.33
C SER A 356 35.91 34.80 -21.59
N LEU A 357 34.77 34.94 -22.28
CA LEU A 357 34.64 35.84 -23.43
C LEU A 357 34.78 37.33 -23.06
N GLU A 358 34.33 37.75 -21.88
CA GLU A 358 34.58 39.10 -21.36
C GLU A 358 36.07 39.35 -21.08
N GLU A 359 36.80 38.36 -20.55
CA GLU A 359 38.25 38.44 -20.41
C GLU A 359 38.98 38.51 -21.76
N GLU A 360 38.58 37.69 -22.74
CA GLU A 360 39.14 37.74 -24.10
C GLU A 360 38.85 39.10 -24.76
N LEU A 361 37.64 39.63 -24.62
CA LEU A 361 37.28 40.96 -25.09
C LEU A 361 38.09 42.06 -24.39
N LYS A 362 38.41 41.91 -23.10
CA LYS A 362 39.30 42.81 -22.34
C LYS A 362 40.74 42.74 -22.85
N LYS A 363 41.28 41.54 -23.08
CA LYS A 363 42.61 41.29 -23.67
C LYS A 363 42.69 41.90 -25.09
N ALA A 364 41.67 41.68 -25.93
CA ALA A 364 41.57 42.26 -27.27
C ALA A 364 41.46 43.79 -27.27
N ASN A 365 40.73 44.39 -26.33
CA ASN A 365 40.68 45.85 -26.20
C ASN A 365 42.01 46.44 -25.71
N ALA A 366 42.74 45.77 -24.83
CA ALA A 366 44.09 46.18 -24.45
C ALA A 366 45.06 46.14 -25.65
N ALA A 367 45.06 45.05 -26.41
CA ALA A 367 45.84 44.92 -27.64
C ALA A 367 45.46 45.97 -28.71
N ARG A 368 44.17 46.26 -28.89
CA ARG A 368 43.68 47.34 -29.76
C ARG A 368 44.17 48.72 -29.32
N THR A 369 44.23 48.95 -28.00
CA THR A 369 44.75 50.20 -27.43
C THR A 369 46.25 50.35 -27.69
N GLN A 370 47.03 49.28 -27.54
CA GLN A 370 48.45 49.25 -27.91
C GLN A 370 48.65 49.45 -29.42
N LEU A 371 47.83 48.83 -30.27
CA LEU A 371 47.90 49.00 -31.72
C LEU A 371 47.68 50.47 -32.13
N GLU A 372 46.70 51.16 -31.51
CA GLU A 372 46.46 52.58 -31.79
C GLU A 372 47.60 53.48 -31.29
N THR A 373 48.29 53.15 -30.18
CA THR A 373 49.50 53.89 -29.77
C THR A 373 50.68 53.65 -30.71
N TYR A 374 50.91 52.42 -31.19
CA TYR A 374 51.93 52.15 -32.21
C TYR A 374 51.62 52.84 -33.54
N LYS A 375 50.37 52.79 -34.00
CA LYS A 375 49.88 53.50 -35.19
C LYS A 375 50.11 55.02 -35.07
N ARG A 376 49.88 55.61 -33.89
CA ARG A 376 50.22 57.02 -33.62
C ARG A 376 51.72 57.28 -33.65
N GLN A 377 52.54 56.41 -33.06
CA GLN A 377 54.01 56.52 -33.15
C GLN A 377 54.50 56.45 -34.61
N VAL A 378 53.92 55.56 -35.43
CA VAL A 378 54.22 55.47 -36.87
C VAL A 378 53.80 56.76 -37.60
N GLN A 379 52.66 57.36 -37.27
CA GLN A 379 52.26 58.66 -37.82
C GLN A 379 53.22 59.78 -37.39
N ASP A 380 53.60 59.87 -36.11
CA ASP A 380 54.54 60.87 -35.60
C ASP A 380 55.95 60.70 -36.24
N LEU A 381 56.39 59.46 -36.47
CA LEU A 381 57.63 59.15 -37.19
C LEU A 381 57.54 59.49 -38.68
N HIS A 382 56.40 59.22 -39.34
CA HIS A 382 56.19 59.58 -40.74
C HIS A 382 56.15 61.11 -40.93
N VAL A 383 55.54 61.85 -40.00
CA VAL A 383 55.59 63.32 -39.98
C VAL A 383 57.03 63.81 -39.84
N LYS A 384 57.80 63.28 -38.89
CA LYS A 384 59.23 63.61 -38.70
C LYS A 384 60.07 63.31 -39.95
N LEU A 385 59.88 62.14 -40.56
CA LEU A 385 60.54 61.76 -41.81
C LEU A 385 60.18 62.73 -42.94
N SER A 386 58.92 63.15 -43.03
CA SER A 386 58.49 64.14 -44.03
C SER A 386 59.08 65.55 -43.80
N SER A 387 59.34 65.94 -42.54
CA SER A 387 60.01 67.21 -42.23
C SER A 387 61.52 67.14 -42.47
N GLU A 388 62.17 66.01 -42.17
CA GLU A 388 63.60 65.83 -42.46
C GLU A 388 63.85 65.65 -43.97
N SER A 389 62.94 65.02 -44.72
CA SER A 389 62.97 65.02 -46.19
C SER A 389 62.92 66.45 -46.72
N LYS A 390 61.92 67.25 -46.31
CA LYS A 390 61.81 68.66 -46.72
C LYS A 390 63.04 69.48 -46.31
N ARG A 391 63.63 69.20 -45.15
CA ARG A 391 64.88 69.83 -44.69
C ARG A 391 66.03 69.47 -45.63
N ALA A 392 66.20 68.19 -45.96
CA ALA A 392 67.20 67.72 -46.93
C ALA A 392 66.98 68.33 -48.32
N ASP A 393 65.74 68.40 -48.80
CA ASP A 393 65.37 69.04 -50.08
C ASP A 393 65.77 70.54 -50.09
N THR A 394 65.49 71.28 -49.00
CA THR A 394 65.92 72.68 -48.90
C THR A 394 67.44 72.82 -48.87
N LEU A 395 68.15 71.96 -48.14
CA LEU A 395 69.62 71.99 -48.09
C LEU A 395 70.24 71.60 -49.44
N ALA A 396 69.67 70.64 -50.16
CA ALA A 396 70.10 70.27 -51.50
C ALA A 396 69.90 71.42 -52.50
N PHE A 397 68.77 72.14 -52.41
CA PHE A 397 68.54 73.36 -53.21
C PHE A 397 69.54 74.48 -52.85
N GLU A 398 69.83 74.68 -51.56
CA GLU A 398 70.82 75.68 -51.15
C GLU A 398 72.25 75.31 -51.55
N MET A 399 72.63 74.03 -51.51
CA MET A 399 73.91 73.53 -51.99
C MET A 399 74.02 73.72 -53.51
N LYS A 400 73.03 73.30 -54.29
CA LYS A 400 73.02 73.52 -55.74
C LYS A 400 73.14 75.00 -56.10
N ARG A 401 72.43 75.89 -55.39
CA ARG A 401 72.55 77.35 -55.56
C ARG A 401 73.93 77.91 -55.17
N LEU A 402 74.68 77.22 -54.29
CA LEU A 402 76.06 77.57 -53.95
C LEU A 402 77.06 76.99 -54.96
N GLU A 403 76.81 75.79 -55.50
CA GLU A 403 77.55 75.18 -56.61
C GLU A 403 77.44 76.02 -57.88
N GLU A 404 76.23 76.42 -58.29
CA GLU A 404 75.99 77.32 -59.43
C GLU A 404 76.74 78.66 -59.28
N LYS A 405 76.80 79.21 -58.06
CA LYS A 405 77.59 80.41 -57.75
C LYS A 405 79.10 80.15 -57.79
N HIS A 406 79.54 78.99 -57.32
CA HIS A 406 80.95 78.60 -57.35
C HIS A 406 81.41 78.37 -58.80
N GLU A 407 80.60 77.71 -59.63
CA GLU A 407 80.84 77.52 -61.05
C GLU A 407 80.85 78.85 -61.82
N ALA A 408 79.95 79.79 -61.49
CA ALA A 408 79.99 81.15 -62.04
C ALA A 408 81.27 81.91 -61.66
N LEU A 409 81.72 81.80 -60.40
CA LEU A 409 82.98 82.39 -59.93
C LEU A 409 84.22 81.69 -60.51
N LEU A 410 84.16 80.38 -60.79
CA LEU A 410 85.19 79.64 -61.50
C LEU A 410 85.28 80.12 -62.96
N LYS A 411 84.15 80.26 -63.66
CA LYS A 411 84.11 80.81 -65.03
C LYS A 411 84.56 82.26 -65.09
N GLU A 412 84.25 83.08 -64.09
CA GLU A 412 84.80 84.45 -64.01
C GLU A 412 86.30 84.45 -63.73
N LYS A 413 86.79 83.57 -62.84
CA LYS A 413 88.23 83.35 -62.60
C LYS A 413 88.94 82.83 -63.85
N GLU A 414 88.32 81.93 -64.61
CA GLU A 414 88.83 81.41 -65.88
C GLU A 414 88.88 82.52 -66.93
N ARG A 415 87.81 83.30 -67.10
CA ARG A 415 87.84 84.50 -67.96
C ARG A 415 88.88 85.52 -67.51
N LEU A 416 89.13 85.69 -66.21
CA LEU A 416 90.20 86.54 -65.69
C LEU A 416 91.60 85.94 -65.91
N ILE A 417 91.72 84.61 -65.98
CA ILE A 417 92.94 83.90 -66.38
C ILE A 417 93.17 84.05 -67.89
N GLU A 418 92.14 83.91 -68.72
CA GLU A 418 92.19 84.18 -70.17
C GLU A 418 92.50 85.65 -70.46
N GLN A 419 91.89 86.60 -69.73
CA GLN A 419 92.21 88.03 -69.84
C GLN A 419 93.63 88.33 -69.34
N ARG A 420 94.09 87.69 -68.27
CA ARG A 420 95.50 87.76 -67.82
C ARG A 420 96.43 87.19 -68.87
N ASP A 421 96.12 86.06 -69.46
CA ASP A 421 97.01 85.35 -70.38
C ASP A 421 96.98 85.96 -71.77
N THR A 422 95.87 86.50 -72.26
CA THR A 422 95.86 87.38 -73.45
C THR A 422 96.55 88.73 -73.17
N LEU A 423 96.54 89.24 -71.93
CA LEU A 423 97.37 90.39 -71.54
C LEU A 423 98.85 90.03 -71.38
N LYS A 424 99.19 88.78 -71.05
CA LYS A 424 100.57 88.27 -71.12
C LYS A 424 100.99 88.05 -72.55
N GLU A 425 100.20 87.35 -73.36
CA GLU A 425 100.42 87.14 -74.79
C GLU A 425 100.56 88.48 -75.48
N THR A 426 99.71 89.48 -75.27
CA THR A 426 99.95 90.82 -75.82
C THR A 426 101.17 91.54 -75.20
N ASN A 427 101.58 91.25 -73.96
CA ASN A 427 102.90 91.68 -73.44
C ASN A 427 104.08 90.89 -74.03
N GLU A 428 103.86 89.64 -74.44
CA GLU A 428 104.80 88.68 -75.01
C GLU A 428 104.84 88.79 -76.54
N GLU A 429 103.84 89.42 -77.17
CA GLU A 429 103.71 89.89 -78.56
C GLU A 429 104.11 91.36 -78.68
N LEU A 430 104.08 92.15 -77.60
CA LEU A 430 104.81 93.42 -77.55
C LEU A 430 106.29 93.15 -77.29
N ARG A 431 106.64 92.25 -76.36
CA ARG A 431 108.00 91.73 -76.24
C ARG A 431 108.42 90.95 -77.47
N CYS A 432 107.56 90.22 -78.18
CA CYS A 432 107.92 89.62 -79.47
C CYS A 432 107.80 90.62 -80.62
N SER A 433 107.02 91.68 -80.60
CA SER A 433 107.25 92.81 -81.52
C SER A 433 108.66 93.40 -81.32
N GLN A 434 109.24 93.18 -80.13
CA GLN A 434 110.59 93.55 -79.71
C GLN A 434 111.63 92.38 -79.75
N VAL A 435 111.20 91.12 -79.98
CA VAL A 435 112.01 89.86 -79.94
C VAL A 435 111.72 88.93 -81.14
N GLN A 436 110.88 89.37 -82.06
CA GLN A 436 110.66 88.89 -83.43
C GLN A 436 111.22 89.95 -84.40
N GLN A 437 111.44 91.17 -83.90
CA GLN A 437 112.57 92.01 -84.31
C GLN A 437 113.91 91.33 -83.93
N ASP A 438 114.04 90.74 -82.73
CA ASP A 438 115.22 89.97 -82.27
C ASP A 438 115.00 88.43 -82.24
N HIS A 439 114.71 87.82 -83.40
CA HIS A 439 114.66 86.35 -83.72
C HIS A 439 113.32 85.59 -83.50
N LEU A 440 112.63 85.11 -84.56
CA LEU A 440 112.96 83.88 -85.32
C LEU A 440 113.20 82.60 -84.48
N ASN A 441 112.15 81.80 -84.20
CA ASN A 441 112.05 80.32 -84.44
C ASN A 441 111.05 79.55 -83.51
N GLN A 442 110.13 78.75 -84.11
CA GLN A 442 109.45 77.51 -83.60
C GLN A 442 108.59 77.58 -82.29
N ALA A 443 107.37 77.01 -82.11
CA ALA A 443 106.58 75.86 -82.67
C ALA A 443 106.95 74.46 -82.04
N ASP A 444 106.07 73.50 -81.67
CA ASP A 444 104.57 73.38 -81.62
C ASP A 444 104.06 72.12 -80.82
N ALA A 445 102.75 72.04 -80.46
CA ALA A 445 101.89 70.86 -80.06
C ALA A 445 102.35 69.90 -78.88
N SER A 446 101.72 68.76 -78.45
CA SER A 446 100.51 67.90 -78.74
C SER A 446 100.28 66.86 -77.54
N VAL A 447 99.31 65.91 -77.36
CA VAL A 447 97.85 65.63 -77.66
C VAL A 447 97.39 64.20 -77.13
N ALA A 448 96.10 63.97 -76.78
CA ALA A 448 95.33 62.65 -76.68
C ALA A 448 95.52 61.69 -75.43
N LYS A 449 94.78 60.56 -75.14
CA LYS A 449 93.60 59.74 -75.64
C LYS A 449 93.11 58.76 -74.47
N SER A 450 92.22 57.73 -74.49
CA SER A 450 91.21 57.06 -75.38
C SER A 450 90.34 55.99 -74.62
N TYR A 451 89.07 55.76 -75.05
CA TYR A 451 88.22 54.52 -75.26
C TYR A 451 88.53 53.13 -74.62
N GLU A 452 87.63 52.11 -74.55
CA GLU A 452 86.74 51.44 -75.57
C GLU A 452 85.46 50.79 -74.93
N ASN A 453 84.70 49.74 -75.36
CA ASN A 453 84.79 48.61 -76.32
C ASN A 453 83.34 48.12 -76.77
N LEU A 454 83.15 46.98 -77.48
CA LEU A 454 81.87 46.52 -78.12
C LEU A 454 81.83 45.00 -78.49
N ALA A 455 80.76 44.23 -78.17
CA ALA A 455 80.38 42.97 -78.87
C ALA A 455 79.03 42.32 -78.42
N ALA A 456 78.04 42.13 -79.32
CA ALA A 456 76.99 41.07 -79.26
C ALA A 456 75.99 41.11 -80.46
N GLU A 457 76.09 40.20 -81.45
CA GLU A 457 75.04 40.00 -82.48
C GLU A 457 75.09 38.58 -83.10
N ILE A 458 74.19 38.27 -84.06
CA ILE A 458 74.04 37.02 -84.84
C ILE A 458 73.27 35.87 -84.14
N MET A 459 71.94 35.85 -84.32
CA MET A 459 71.14 34.73 -84.87
C MET A 459 69.70 35.25 -85.14
N PRO A 460 68.92 34.66 -86.07
CA PRO A 460 67.54 35.09 -86.39
C PRO A 460 66.60 35.23 -85.18
N VAL A 461 65.66 36.15 -85.28
CA VAL A 461 64.90 36.70 -84.12
C VAL A 461 63.68 35.86 -83.77
N GLU A 462 63.01 35.29 -84.76
CA GLU A 462 61.67 34.71 -84.63
C GLU A 462 61.70 33.41 -83.80
N TYR A 463 62.68 32.55 -84.10
CA TYR A 463 62.93 31.33 -83.32
C TYR A 463 63.65 31.61 -81.99
N ARG A 464 64.45 32.69 -81.89
CA ARG A 464 64.96 33.19 -80.60
C ARG A 464 63.78 33.53 -79.69
N GLU A 465 62.82 34.32 -80.16
CA GLU A 465 61.72 34.81 -79.31
C GLU A 465 60.80 33.69 -78.80
N VAL A 466 60.38 32.75 -79.65
CA VAL A 466 59.50 31.64 -79.17
C VAL A 466 60.25 30.75 -78.18
N PHE A 467 61.53 30.43 -78.44
CA PHE A 467 62.35 29.66 -77.51
C PHE A 467 62.60 30.42 -76.21
N ILE A 468 62.96 31.71 -76.27
CA ILE A 468 63.18 32.56 -75.08
C ILE A 468 61.89 32.70 -74.28
N ARG A 469 60.71 32.90 -74.90
CA ARG A 469 59.44 33.01 -74.20
C ARG A 469 59.08 31.71 -73.47
N LEU A 470 59.10 30.56 -74.14
CA LEU A 470 58.80 29.27 -73.51
C LEU A 470 59.86 28.85 -72.47
N GLN A 471 61.15 29.12 -72.72
CA GLN A 471 62.23 28.87 -71.76
C GLN A 471 62.13 29.79 -70.55
N HIS A 472 61.73 31.06 -70.74
CA HIS A 472 61.45 32.00 -69.66
C HIS A 472 60.22 31.57 -68.87
N GLU A 473 59.12 31.18 -69.52
CA GLU A 473 57.91 30.69 -68.86
C GLU A 473 58.16 29.43 -68.03
N ASN A 474 58.84 28.41 -68.58
CA ASN A 474 59.24 27.22 -67.83
C ASN A 474 60.22 27.55 -66.68
N LYS A 475 61.13 28.51 -66.88
CA LYS A 475 62.06 28.98 -65.84
C LYS A 475 61.33 29.74 -64.73
N MET A 476 60.37 30.60 -65.07
CA MET A 476 59.59 31.37 -64.09
C MET A 476 58.65 30.46 -63.29
N LEU A 477 57.99 29.49 -63.93
CA LEU A 477 57.17 28.49 -63.22
C LEU A 477 58.02 27.62 -62.28
N ARG A 478 59.22 27.19 -62.70
CA ARG A 478 60.16 26.51 -61.81
C ARG A 478 60.63 27.40 -60.67
N LEU A 479 61.10 28.61 -60.94
CA LEU A 479 61.54 29.56 -59.91
C LEU A 479 60.43 29.90 -58.91
N GLN A 480 59.16 29.94 -59.34
CA GLN A 480 58.03 30.16 -58.45
C GLN A 480 57.74 28.95 -57.56
N GLN A 481 57.80 27.73 -58.12
CA GLN A 481 57.58 26.50 -57.37
C GLN A 481 58.75 26.20 -56.41
N GLU A 482 59.98 26.24 -56.93
CA GLU A 482 61.24 26.18 -56.16
C GLU A 482 61.28 27.29 -55.10
N GLY A 483 60.77 28.49 -55.39
CA GLY A 483 60.62 29.58 -54.42
C GLY A 483 59.76 29.18 -53.23
N THR A 484 58.52 28.75 -53.47
CA THR A 484 57.59 28.35 -52.39
C THR A 484 58.03 27.09 -51.62
N GLU A 485 58.81 26.20 -52.25
CA GLU A 485 59.41 25.05 -51.57
C GLU A 485 60.64 25.45 -50.75
N ASN A 486 61.49 26.35 -51.25
CA ASN A 486 62.65 26.89 -50.53
C ASN A 486 62.23 27.76 -49.32
N GLU A 487 61.26 28.66 -49.48
CA GLU A 487 60.70 29.46 -48.36
C GLU A 487 60.23 28.53 -47.22
N ARG A 488 59.54 27.45 -47.56
CA ARG A 488 59.04 26.47 -46.58
C ARG A 488 60.14 25.57 -46.00
N ILE A 489 61.21 25.32 -46.73
CA ILE A 489 62.41 24.64 -46.22
C ILE A 489 63.17 25.57 -45.27
N GLU A 490 63.29 26.86 -45.59
CA GLU A 490 63.95 27.88 -44.77
C GLU A 490 63.18 28.12 -43.46
N GLU A 491 61.85 28.25 -43.48
CA GLU A 491 61.00 28.29 -42.28
C GLU A 491 61.20 27.06 -41.37
N LEU A 492 61.30 25.86 -41.97
CA LEU A 492 61.51 24.62 -41.22
C LEU A 492 62.95 24.50 -40.69
N GLN A 493 63.95 25.00 -41.43
CA GLN A 493 65.34 25.07 -40.97
C GLN A 493 65.51 26.09 -39.85
N GLU A 494 64.91 27.28 -39.93
CA GLU A 494 64.97 28.27 -38.83
C GLU A 494 64.25 27.73 -37.58
N GLN A 495 63.09 27.08 -37.73
CA GLN A 495 62.43 26.42 -36.59
C GLN A 495 63.28 25.31 -35.98
N LEU A 496 63.94 24.48 -36.81
CA LEU A 496 64.84 23.43 -36.34
C LEU A 496 66.06 24.01 -35.63
N GLU A 497 66.69 25.05 -36.20
CA GLU A 497 67.79 25.77 -35.57
C GLU A 497 67.36 26.45 -34.26
N GLN A 498 66.20 27.11 -34.21
CA GLN A 498 65.72 27.75 -32.99
C GLN A 498 65.44 26.71 -31.89
N LYS A 499 64.98 25.50 -32.26
CA LYS A 499 64.84 24.36 -31.34
C LYS A 499 66.20 23.86 -30.86
N HIS A 500 67.18 23.68 -31.75
CA HIS A 500 68.54 23.28 -31.37
C HIS A 500 69.26 24.33 -30.51
N ARG A 501 69.13 25.63 -30.82
CA ARG A 501 69.68 26.73 -30.00
C ARG A 501 69.11 26.68 -28.58
N LYS A 502 67.78 26.61 -28.43
CA LYS A 502 67.09 26.46 -27.13
C LYS A 502 67.45 25.17 -26.38
N MET A 503 67.65 24.07 -27.10
CA MET A 503 68.11 22.80 -26.51
C MET A 503 69.54 22.93 -25.98
N ASN A 504 70.46 23.49 -26.78
CA ASN A 504 71.85 23.71 -26.40
C ASN A 504 71.97 24.73 -25.24
N GLU A 505 71.17 25.80 -25.25
CA GLU A 505 71.03 26.76 -24.15
C GLU A 505 70.66 26.02 -22.86
N LEU A 506 69.54 25.27 -22.84
CA LEU A 506 69.11 24.49 -21.69
C LEU A 506 70.12 23.40 -21.26
N GLU A 507 70.81 22.75 -22.18
CA GLU A 507 71.87 21.79 -21.84
C GLU A 507 73.09 22.49 -21.20
N THR A 508 73.48 23.67 -21.69
CA THR A 508 74.56 24.45 -21.08
C THR A 508 74.16 25.00 -19.71
N GLU A 509 72.94 25.51 -19.53
CA GLU A 509 72.41 25.93 -18.22
C GLU A 509 72.34 24.73 -17.25
N GLN A 510 71.87 23.56 -17.71
CA GLN A 510 71.80 22.38 -16.87
C GLN A 510 73.19 21.82 -16.53
N ARG A 511 74.17 21.93 -17.43
CA ARG A 511 75.58 21.58 -17.15
C ARG A 511 76.20 22.56 -16.15
N LEU A 512 76.04 23.87 -16.37
CA LEU A 512 76.54 24.93 -15.48
C LEU A 512 75.87 24.85 -14.10
N SER A 513 74.58 24.53 -14.01
CA SER A 513 73.87 24.29 -12.76
C SER A 513 74.41 23.04 -12.03
N LYS A 514 74.63 21.92 -12.73
CA LYS A 514 75.27 20.72 -12.15
C LYS A 514 76.72 20.96 -11.73
N GLU A 515 77.48 21.78 -12.47
CA GLU A 515 78.83 22.20 -12.08
C GLU A 515 78.77 23.12 -10.85
N ARG A 516 77.85 24.09 -10.82
CA ARG A 516 77.66 25.00 -9.68
C ARG A 516 77.20 24.28 -8.40
N ILE A 517 76.36 23.26 -8.52
CA ILE A 517 75.96 22.40 -7.39
C ILE A 517 77.18 21.65 -6.85
N ARG A 518 78.04 21.08 -7.71
CA ARG A 518 79.29 20.46 -7.26
C ARG A 518 80.28 21.46 -6.67
N GLU A 519 80.42 22.65 -7.26
CA GLU A 519 81.24 23.74 -6.69
C GLU A 519 80.77 24.14 -5.29
N LEU A 520 79.45 24.24 -5.07
CA LEU A 520 78.88 24.57 -3.77
C LEU A 520 79.03 23.41 -2.78
N GLN A 521 78.88 22.15 -3.21
CA GLN A 521 79.16 20.97 -2.38
C GLN A 521 80.65 20.91 -1.97
N GLN A 522 81.56 21.11 -2.93
CA GLN A 522 83.01 21.18 -2.69
C GLN A 522 83.36 22.33 -1.74
N GLN A 523 82.76 23.52 -1.94
CA GLN A 523 82.94 24.68 -1.04
C GLN A 523 82.37 24.42 0.35
N ILE A 524 81.30 23.64 0.49
CA ILE A 524 80.76 23.25 1.81
C ILE A 524 81.69 22.25 2.50
N GLU A 525 82.21 21.24 1.81
CA GLU A 525 83.22 20.32 2.38
C GLU A 525 84.52 21.05 2.75
N ASP A 526 85.01 21.93 1.87
CA ASP A 526 86.24 22.69 2.09
C ASP A 526 86.06 23.77 3.18
N LEU A 527 84.87 24.35 3.33
CA LEU A 527 84.54 25.22 4.47
C LEU A 527 84.36 24.42 5.77
N GLN A 528 83.81 23.22 5.73
CA GLN A 528 83.74 22.35 6.92
C GLN A 528 85.15 21.95 7.38
N LYS A 529 86.04 21.55 6.46
CA LYS A 529 87.48 21.35 6.76
C LYS A 529 88.15 22.63 7.26
N SER A 530 87.98 23.75 6.56
CA SER A 530 88.60 25.03 6.94
C SER A 530 88.13 25.51 8.31
N LEU A 531 86.86 25.29 8.67
CA LEU A 531 86.34 25.60 10.00
C LEU A 531 86.90 24.66 11.08
N GLN A 532 87.18 23.40 10.73
CA GLN A 532 87.81 22.42 11.60
C GLN A 532 89.33 22.68 11.79
N GLU A 533 90.01 23.25 10.79
CA GLU A 533 91.45 23.58 10.83
C GLU A 533 91.73 25.01 11.37
N GLN A 534 90.90 26.02 11.04
CA GLN A 534 91.03 27.39 11.55
C GLN A 534 90.59 27.59 13.01
N GLY A 535 90.26 26.51 13.72
CA GLY A 535 90.35 26.48 15.19
C GLY A 535 91.74 26.82 15.73
N SER A 536 92.77 26.95 14.87
CA SER A 536 94.14 27.29 15.25
C SER A 536 94.82 28.43 14.43
N LYS A 537 94.64 29.67 14.94
CA LYS A 537 95.58 30.82 14.92
C LYS A 537 95.69 31.77 13.70
N SER A 538 95.63 33.06 14.06
CA SER A 538 96.42 34.21 13.55
C SER A 538 95.94 35.04 12.34
N GLU A 539 95.76 36.34 12.62
CA GLU A 539 96.17 37.57 11.87
C GLU A 539 96.15 37.61 10.32
N GLY A 540 95.85 38.74 9.68
CA GLY A 540 95.50 40.07 10.19
C GLY A 540 95.06 41.00 9.06
N GLU A 541 95.81 41.06 7.96
CA GLU A 541 95.42 41.83 6.76
C GLU A 541 94.48 41.06 5.81
N SER A 542 94.69 39.74 5.68
CA SER A 542 93.74 38.82 5.01
C SER A 542 92.33 38.97 5.57
N SER A 543 92.20 39.34 6.85
CA SER A 543 90.92 39.56 7.53
C SER A 543 90.03 40.61 6.86
N SER A 544 90.58 41.65 6.23
CA SER A 544 89.76 42.70 5.58
C SER A 544 89.13 42.21 4.27
N LYS A 545 89.90 41.54 3.42
CA LYS A 545 89.41 40.94 2.17
C LYS A 545 88.58 39.68 2.40
N LEU A 546 88.87 38.91 3.45
CA LEU A 546 87.96 37.87 3.93
C LEU A 546 86.68 38.49 4.49
N LYS A 547 86.71 39.57 5.29
CA LYS A 547 85.50 40.24 5.76
C LYS A 547 84.63 40.72 4.61
N GLN A 548 85.17 41.45 3.63
CA GLN A 548 84.35 41.93 2.51
C GLN A 548 83.78 40.79 1.65
N LYS A 549 84.52 39.68 1.47
CA LYS A 549 83.98 38.47 0.84
C LYS A 549 82.95 37.76 1.71
N LEU A 550 83.19 37.65 3.01
CA LEU A 550 82.30 37.03 3.99
C LEU A 550 81.01 37.82 4.12
N GLU A 551 81.06 39.15 4.02
CA GLU A 551 79.92 40.06 4.08
C GLU A 551 79.08 39.95 2.79
N ALA A 552 79.71 39.91 1.60
CA ALA A 552 79.02 39.61 0.34
C ALA A 552 78.52 38.14 0.23
N HIS A 553 79.19 37.19 0.89
CA HIS A 553 78.70 35.81 1.02
C HIS A 553 77.61 35.70 2.08
N MET A 554 77.62 36.54 3.13
CA MET A 554 76.55 36.63 4.13
C MET A 554 75.31 37.29 3.54
N GLU A 555 75.46 38.33 2.72
CA GLU A 555 74.37 38.97 1.97
C GLU A 555 73.69 37.96 1.04
N LYS A 556 74.48 37.19 0.28
CA LYS A 556 73.96 36.08 -0.54
C LYS A 556 73.46 34.89 0.28
N LEU A 557 74.01 34.64 1.46
CA LEU A 557 73.49 33.62 2.38
C LEU A 557 72.15 34.08 2.96
N THR A 558 71.96 35.37 3.28
CA THR A 558 70.67 35.92 3.70
C THR A 558 69.67 35.97 2.56
N GLU A 559 70.09 36.27 1.33
CA GLU A 559 69.22 36.22 0.14
C GLU A 559 68.75 34.78 -0.15
N VAL A 560 69.66 33.80 -0.07
CA VAL A 560 69.33 32.37 -0.18
C VAL A 560 68.54 31.86 1.04
N HIS A 561 68.79 32.38 2.24
CA HIS A 561 68.05 32.02 3.45
C HIS A 561 66.65 32.63 3.44
N GLU A 562 66.47 33.85 2.92
CA GLU A 562 65.16 34.43 2.63
C GLU A 562 64.42 33.65 1.53
N GLU A 563 65.09 33.22 0.46
CA GLU A 563 64.48 32.34 -0.54
C GLU A 563 64.09 30.98 0.05
N LEU A 564 64.94 30.41 0.92
CA LEU A 564 64.67 29.14 1.60
C LEU A 564 63.52 29.30 2.59
N GLN A 565 63.50 30.40 3.36
CA GLN A 565 62.42 30.74 4.28
C GLN A 565 61.11 30.96 3.53
N LYS A 566 61.08 31.74 2.44
CA LYS A 566 59.89 31.91 1.57
C LYS A 566 59.40 30.59 0.98
N LYS A 567 60.31 29.65 0.69
CA LYS A 567 59.96 28.28 0.25
C LYS A 567 59.48 27.39 1.40
N GLN A 568 59.97 27.58 2.62
CA GLN A 568 59.48 26.90 3.82
C GLN A 568 58.11 27.43 4.26
N GLU A 569 57.90 28.74 4.24
CA GLU A 569 56.61 29.42 4.44
C GLU A 569 55.60 28.92 3.40
N LEU A 570 55.96 28.85 2.11
CA LEU A 570 55.09 28.28 1.08
C LEU A 570 54.79 26.77 1.28
N ILE A 571 55.73 26.00 1.84
CA ILE A 571 55.48 24.60 2.20
C ILE A 571 54.56 24.51 3.43
N GLU A 572 54.70 25.41 4.39
CA GLU A 572 53.89 25.49 5.60
C GLU A 572 52.45 25.99 5.30
N ASP A 573 52.28 26.89 4.32
CA ASP A 573 50.99 27.30 3.74
C ASP A 573 50.30 26.16 2.98
N LEU A 574 51.06 25.26 2.32
CA LEU A 574 50.52 24.09 1.62
C LEU A 574 50.30 22.88 2.54
N GLN A 575 50.95 22.83 3.71
CA GLN A 575 50.80 21.78 4.70
C GLN A 575 49.35 21.62 5.22
N PRO A 576 48.54 22.66 5.52
CA PRO A 576 47.13 22.50 5.90
C PRO A 576 46.29 21.91 4.76
N ASP A 577 46.53 22.29 3.50
CA ASP A 577 45.82 21.71 2.34
C ASP A 577 46.16 20.22 2.19
N VAL A 578 47.42 19.83 2.36
CA VAL A 578 47.82 18.40 2.37
C VAL A 578 47.15 17.67 3.53
N ASN A 579 47.15 18.24 4.74
CA ASN A 579 46.52 17.65 5.91
C ASN A 579 44.99 17.52 5.75
N GLN A 580 44.32 18.51 5.16
CA GLN A 580 42.88 18.48 4.89
C GLN A 580 42.53 17.46 3.82
N ASN A 581 43.36 17.32 2.77
CA ASN A 581 43.19 16.26 1.78
C ASN A 581 43.38 14.87 2.39
N VAL A 582 44.36 14.66 3.28
CA VAL A 582 44.54 13.40 4.02
C VAL A 582 43.33 13.11 4.93
N GLN A 583 42.82 14.09 5.67
CA GLN A 583 41.60 13.93 6.47
C GLN A 583 40.41 13.52 5.59
N LYS A 584 40.24 14.17 4.44
CA LYS A 584 39.16 13.90 3.48
C LYS A 584 39.28 12.53 2.80
N ILE A 585 40.51 12.04 2.56
CA ILE A 585 40.76 10.66 2.12
C ILE A 585 40.32 9.69 3.22
N ASN A 586 40.75 9.90 4.48
CA ASN A 586 40.35 9.05 5.61
C ASN A 586 38.83 9.03 5.83
N GLU A 587 38.14 10.17 5.66
CA GLU A 587 36.67 10.26 5.71
C GLU A 587 36.00 9.46 4.58
N LEU A 588 36.54 9.52 3.36
CA LEU A 588 36.04 8.76 2.21
C LEU A 588 36.31 7.25 2.35
N GLU A 589 37.47 6.85 2.89
CA GLU A 589 37.80 5.46 3.19
C GLU A 589 36.90 4.89 4.29
N ALA A 590 36.67 5.64 5.37
CA ALA A 590 35.73 5.25 6.43
C ALA A 590 34.28 5.17 5.92
N ALA A 591 33.87 6.08 5.03
CA ALA A 591 32.56 6.03 4.38
C ALA A 591 32.43 4.82 3.43
N LEU A 592 33.50 4.46 2.72
CA LEU A 592 33.56 3.28 1.84
C LEU A 592 33.51 1.98 2.65
N GLN A 593 34.32 1.85 3.70
CA GLN A 593 34.29 0.69 4.60
C GLN A 593 32.89 0.51 5.22
N LYS A 594 32.27 1.59 5.69
CA LYS A 594 30.88 1.55 6.18
C LYS A 594 29.90 1.11 5.10
N LYS A 595 30.10 1.47 3.84
CA LYS A 595 29.27 0.99 2.72
C LYS A 595 29.48 -0.49 2.42
N ASP A 596 30.69 -1.01 2.54
CA ASP A 596 30.96 -2.45 2.43
C ASP A 596 30.36 -3.24 3.61
N GLU A 597 30.33 -2.68 4.81
CA GLU A 597 29.66 -3.26 5.98
C GLU A 597 28.12 -3.23 5.85
N ASP A 598 27.53 -2.09 5.44
CA ASP A 598 26.11 -1.97 5.06
C ASP A 598 25.73 -3.02 3.98
N MET A 599 26.60 -3.21 2.98
CA MET A 599 26.38 -4.12 1.85
C MET A 599 26.45 -5.60 2.28
N LYS A 600 27.45 -6.00 3.08
CA LYS A 600 27.52 -7.35 3.67
C LYS A 600 26.29 -7.66 4.55
N ALA A 601 25.87 -6.71 5.38
CA ALA A 601 24.67 -6.85 6.19
C ALA A 601 23.39 -6.98 5.33
N MET A 602 23.36 -6.35 4.15
CA MET A 602 22.28 -6.51 3.17
C MET A 602 22.32 -7.88 2.49
N GLU A 603 23.50 -8.36 2.08
CA GLU A 603 23.70 -9.71 1.52
C GLU A 603 23.29 -10.82 2.48
N GLU A 604 23.65 -10.71 3.77
CA GLU A 604 23.22 -11.66 4.80
C GLU A 604 21.70 -11.67 4.98
N ARG A 605 21.05 -10.49 4.98
CA ARG A 605 19.58 -10.40 5.02
C ARG A 605 18.95 -11.04 3.78
N TYR A 606 19.45 -10.77 2.58
CA TYR A 606 18.97 -11.43 1.36
C TYR A 606 19.16 -12.96 1.41
N LYS A 607 20.30 -13.43 1.92
CA LYS A 607 20.58 -14.86 2.13
C LYS A 607 19.58 -15.48 3.12
N MET A 608 19.24 -14.79 4.22
CA MET A 608 18.19 -15.22 5.14
C MET A 608 16.79 -15.24 4.51
N TYR A 609 16.44 -14.25 3.68
CA TYR A 609 15.15 -14.23 2.97
C TYR A 609 15.06 -15.35 1.93
N LEU A 610 16.13 -15.61 1.17
CA LEU A 610 16.22 -16.73 0.24
C LEU A 610 16.12 -18.08 0.97
N GLU A 611 16.72 -18.22 2.16
CA GLU A 611 16.62 -19.46 2.95
C GLU A 611 15.21 -19.65 3.54
N LYS A 612 14.56 -18.57 4.00
CA LYS A 612 13.13 -18.61 4.40
C LYS A 612 12.24 -19.00 3.21
N ALA A 613 12.46 -18.42 2.03
CA ALA A 613 11.73 -18.78 0.82
C ALA A 613 11.96 -20.25 0.42
N ARG A 614 13.21 -20.75 0.45
CA ARG A 614 13.52 -22.17 0.23
C ARG A 614 12.80 -23.09 1.23
N ASN A 615 12.74 -22.73 2.51
CA ASN A 615 12.05 -23.51 3.52
C ASN A 615 10.52 -23.51 3.33
N VAL A 616 9.92 -22.37 2.96
CA VAL A 616 8.48 -22.29 2.61
C VAL A 616 8.15 -23.10 1.35
N ILE A 617 8.99 -23.03 0.31
CA ILE A 617 8.84 -23.88 -0.89
C ILE A 617 8.94 -25.37 -0.51
N LYS A 618 9.84 -25.73 0.41
CA LYS A 618 10.05 -27.11 0.87
C LYS A 618 8.89 -27.64 1.74
N THR A 619 8.19 -26.81 2.50
CA THR A 619 6.97 -27.22 3.23
C THR A 619 5.73 -27.22 2.34
N LEU A 620 5.73 -26.45 1.25
CA LEU A 620 4.68 -26.46 0.23
C LEU A 620 4.85 -27.58 -0.82
N ASP A 621 6.01 -28.24 -0.92
CA ASP A 621 6.22 -29.38 -1.84
C ASP A 621 5.31 -30.57 -1.45
N PRO A 622 4.33 -30.95 -2.31
CA PRO A 622 3.39 -32.03 -2.02
C PRO A 622 4.04 -33.43 -1.89
N LYS A 623 5.34 -33.58 -2.20
CA LYS A 623 6.08 -34.85 -2.06
C LYS A 623 6.85 -34.97 -0.75
N LEU A 624 7.02 -33.86 -0.01
CA LEU A 624 7.82 -33.81 1.22
C LEU A 624 6.99 -33.48 2.48
N ASN A 625 5.79 -32.93 2.31
CA ASN A 625 4.89 -32.61 3.43
C ASN A 625 4.04 -33.84 3.83
N PRO A 626 4.08 -34.32 5.11
CA PRO A 626 3.26 -35.45 5.57
C PRO A 626 1.76 -35.28 5.33
N ALA A 627 1.23 -34.07 5.52
CA ALA A 627 -0.20 -33.78 5.32
C ALA A 627 -0.63 -34.00 3.85
N SER A 628 0.29 -33.87 2.88
CA SER A 628 -0.02 -34.14 1.47
C SER A 628 -0.23 -35.64 1.20
N ALA A 629 0.51 -36.52 1.89
CA ALA A 629 0.30 -37.95 1.80
C ALA A 629 -1.05 -38.37 2.40
N GLU A 630 -1.43 -37.75 3.52
CA GLU A 630 -2.74 -37.94 4.16
C GLU A 630 -3.89 -37.40 3.29
N ILE A 631 -3.74 -36.21 2.70
CA ILE A 631 -4.71 -35.65 1.74
C ILE A 631 -4.85 -36.54 0.50
N MET A 632 -3.77 -37.16 0.00
CA MET A 632 -3.87 -38.16 -1.08
C MET A 632 -4.59 -39.44 -0.65
N LEU A 633 -4.38 -39.91 0.58
CA LEU A 633 -5.09 -41.06 1.13
C LEU A 633 -6.59 -40.77 1.28
N LEU A 634 -6.95 -39.60 1.84
CA LEU A 634 -8.33 -39.15 1.99
C LEU A 634 -9.02 -38.96 0.63
N ARG A 635 -8.34 -38.37 -0.37
CA ARG A 635 -8.85 -38.29 -1.75
C ARG A 635 -9.10 -39.66 -2.37
N LYS A 636 -8.21 -40.64 -2.13
CA LYS A 636 -8.41 -42.02 -2.61
C LYS A 636 -9.65 -42.65 -1.94
N GLN A 637 -9.81 -42.49 -0.64
CA GLN A 637 -10.97 -42.99 0.11
C GLN A 637 -12.27 -42.32 -0.37
N LEU A 638 -12.27 -41.01 -0.60
CA LEU A 638 -13.42 -40.26 -1.10
C LEU A 638 -13.86 -40.78 -2.47
N ALA A 639 -12.92 -40.91 -3.42
CA ALA A 639 -13.17 -41.46 -4.75
C ALA A 639 -13.61 -42.94 -4.76
N GLU A 640 -13.40 -43.66 -3.64
CA GLU A 640 -13.87 -45.04 -3.43
C GLU A 640 -15.27 -45.09 -2.80
N LYS A 641 -15.59 -44.13 -1.92
CA LYS A 641 -16.95 -43.89 -1.41
C LYS A 641 -17.89 -43.40 -2.50
N GLU A 642 -17.46 -42.47 -3.36
CA GLU A 642 -18.20 -42.00 -4.54
C GLU A 642 -18.60 -43.16 -5.46
N ARG A 643 -17.63 -44.01 -5.84
CA ARG A 643 -17.90 -45.24 -6.60
C ARG A 643 -18.88 -46.20 -5.91
N ARG A 644 -18.85 -46.28 -4.57
CA ARG A 644 -19.78 -47.12 -3.82
C ARG A 644 -21.20 -46.54 -3.83
N ILE A 645 -21.35 -45.21 -3.75
CA ILE A 645 -22.63 -44.50 -3.90
C ILE A 645 -23.19 -44.71 -5.31
N GLU A 646 -22.37 -44.54 -6.35
CA GLU A 646 -22.78 -44.71 -7.75
C GLU A 646 -23.32 -46.14 -8.04
N ILE A 647 -22.68 -47.16 -7.46
CA ILE A 647 -23.17 -48.56 -7.50
C ILE A 647 -24.53 -48.68 -6.78
N LEU A 648 -24.65 -48.20 -5.54
CA LEU A 648 -25.88 -48.28 -4.75
C LEU A 648 -27.05 -47.52 -5.40
N GLU A 649 -26.78 -46.39 -6.06
CA GLU A 649 -27.75 -45.68 -6.88
C GLU A 649 -28.23 -46.52 -8.07
N SER A 650 -27.32 -47.24 -8.74
CA SER A 650 -27.67 -48.12 -9.86
C SER A 650 -28.55 -49.29 -9.39
N GLU A 651 -28.23 -49.89 -8.23
CA GLU A 651 -29.02 -50.94 -7.59
C GLU A 651 -30.41 -50.42 -7.19
N CYS A 652 -30.50 -49.22 -6.61
CA CYS A 652 -31.77 -48.55 -6.28
C CYS A 652 -32.62 -48.26 -7.51
N LYS A 653 -32.01 -47.83 -8.63
CA LYS A 653 -32.71 -47.63 -9.91
C LYS A 653 -33.27 -48.96 -10.45
N VAL A 654 -32.51 -50.06 -10.39
CA VAL A 654 -32.98 -51.40 -10.77
C VAL A 654 -34.10 -51.90 -9.84
N ALA A 655 -34.02 -51.66 -8.53
CA ALA A 655 -35.07 -52.03 -7.58
C ALA A 655 -36.41 -51.34 -7.89
N LYS A 656 -36.37 -50.04 -8.23
CA LYS A 656 -37.57 -49.27 -8.65
C LYS A 656 -38.19 -49.81 -9.94
N PHE A 657 -37.37 -50.28 -10.90
CA PHE A 657 -37.91 -50.94 -12.10
C PHE A 657 -38.59 -52.28 -11.76
N ARG A 658 -38.04 -53.10 -10.87
CA ARG A 658 -38.68 -54.37 -10.44
C ARG A 658 -40.01 -54.13 -9.73
N ASP A 659 -40.06 -53.19 -8.80
CA ASP A 659 -41.31 -52.79 -8.11
C ASP A 659 -42.39 -52.30 -9.10
N TYR A 660 -41.99 -51.57 -10.15
CA TYR A 660 -42.89 -51.17 -11.23
C TYR A 660 -43.36 -52.36 -12.10
N GLU A 661 -42.48 -53.30 -12.44
CA GLU A 661 -42.83 -54.55 -13.14
C GLU A 661 -43.78 -55.43 -12.30
N GLU A 662 -43.53 -55.58 -11.00
CA GLU A 662 -44.39 -56.32 -10.08
C GLU A 662 -45.78 -55.69 -9.97
N LYS A 663 -45.88 -54.36 -9.87
CA LYS A 663 -47.16 -53.62 -9.89
C LYS A 663 -47.91 -53.80 -11.22
N LEU A 664 -47.20 -53.80 -12.35
CA LEU A 664 -47.77 -54.13 -13.66
C LEU A 664 -48.28 -55.58 -13.73
N ILE A 665 -47.52 -56.55 -13.21
CA ILE A 665 -47.90 -57.97 -13.17
C ILE A 665 -49.14 -58.16 -12.29
N VAL A 666 -49.19 -57.56 -11.10
CA VAL A 666 -50.35 -57.62 -10.19
C VAL A 666 -51.58 -56.99 -10.84
N SER A 667 -51.45 -55.82 -11.46
CA SER A 667 -52.55 -55.15 -12.17
C SER A 667 -53.05 -55.98 -13.36
N ALA A 668 -52.15 -56.58 -14.15
CA ALA A 668 -52.51 -57.49 -15.23
C ALA A 668 -53.23 -58.76 -14.72
N TRP A 669 -52.79 -59.31 -13.58
CA TRP A 669 -53.45 -60.45 -12.92
C TRP A 669 -54.85 -60.09 -12.41
N TYR A 670 -55.00 -58.94 -11.76
CA TYR A 670 -56.29 -58.42 -11.29
C TYR A 670 -57.27 -58.25 -12.46
N ASN A 671 -56.85 -57.53 -13.52
CA ASN A 671 -57.66 -57.32 -14.71
C ASN A 671 -58.06 -58.63 -15.41
N LYS A 672 -57.14 -59.61 -15.46
CA LYS A 672 -57.42 -60.95 -16.02
C LYS A 672 -58.37 -61.76 -15.13
N SER A 673 -58.26 -61.65 -13.81
CA SER A 673 -59.19 -62.26 -12.85
C SER A 673 -60.59 -61.67 -13.01
N LEU A 674 -60.70 -60.35 -13.09
CA LEU A 674 -61.95 -59.61 -13.32
C LEU A 674 -62.59 -60.00 -14.67
N ALA A 675 -61.79 -60.18 -15.72
CA ALA A 675 -62.25 -60.66 -17.01
C ALA A 675 -62.79 -62.10 -16.95
N PHE A 676 -62.12 -63.02 -16.24
CA PHE A 676 -62.65 -64.36 -15.98
C PHE A 676 -63.92 -64.34 -15.13
N GLN A 677 -64.04 -63.41 -14.16
CA GLN A 677 -65.23 -63.25 -13.34
C GLN A 677 -66.42 -62.76 -14.18
N LYS A 678 -66.21 -61.79 -15.09
CA LYS A 678 -67.18 -61.35 -16.10
C LYS A 678 -67.60 -62.49 -17.02
N LEU A 679 -66.67 -63.19 -17.65
CA LEU A 679 -66.96 -64.36 -18.50
C LEU A 679 -67.73 -65.46 -17.74
N GLY A 680 -67.44 -65.66 -16.45
CA GLY A 680 -68.18 -66.58 -15.58
C GLY A 680 -69.59 -66.10 -15.24
N MET A 681 -69.83 -64.78 -15.13
CA MET A 681 -71.16 -64.19 -14.97
C MET A 681 -71.96 -64.26 -16.29
N GLU A 682 -71.35 -63.89 -17.41
CA GLU A 682 -71.91 -63.98 -18.77
C GLU A 682 -72.28 -65.42 -19.12
N SER A 683 -71.41 -66.40 -18.83
CA SER A 683 -71.70 -67.83 -19.02
C SER A 683 -72.91 -68.29 -18.19
N ARG A 684 -73.06 -67.82 -16.95
CA ARG A 684 -74.24 -68.09 -16.11
C ARG A 684 -75.51 -67.39 -16.64
N LEU A 685 -75.40 -66.17 -17.14
CA LEU A 685 -76.52 -65.43 -17.76
C LEU A 685 -76.99 -66.10 -19.07
N VAL A 686 -76.06 -66.55 -19.91
CA VAL A 686 -76.36 -67.31 -21.13
C VAL A 686 -76.99 -68.67 -20.78
N SER A 687 -76.47 -69.37 -19.77
CA SER A 687 -77.08 -70.61 -19.25
C SER A 687 -78.49 -70.41 -18.66
N SER A 688 -78.83 -69.19 -18.24
CA SER A 688 -80.15 -68.81 -17.71
C SER A 688 -81.13 -68.30 -18.79
N SER A 689 -80.65 -68.01 -20.01
CA SER A 689 -81.44 -67.40 -21.09
C SER A 689 -81.50 -68.22 -22.40
N GLY A 690 -80.68 -69.27 -22.53
CA GLY A 690 -80.55 -70.09 -23.74
C GLY A 690 -81.58 -71.22 -23.93
N ALA A 691 -82.85 -71.00 -23.58
CA ALA A 691 -83.88 -72.06 -23.59
C ALA A 691 -84.59 -72.29 -24.94
N CYS A 692 -83.86 -72.51 -26.04
CA CYS A 692 -84.37 -73.26 -27.21
C CYS A 692 -83.33 -73.57 -28.31
N LYS A 693 -83.44 -74.80 -28.85
CA LYS A 693 -83.04 -75.29 -30.19
C LYS A 693 -81.56 -75.58 -30.54
N ASP A 694 -81.39 -76.86 -30.90
CA ASP A 694 -80.67 -77.40 -32.06
C ASP A 694 -79.14 -77.62 -32.02
N THR A 695 -78.79 -78.80 -31.48
CA THR A 695 -77.82 -79.78 -32.02
C THR A 695 -76.37 -79.33 -32.33
N GLY A 696 -75.44 -79.66 -31.41
CA GLY A 696 -74.00 -79.51 -31.70
C GLY A 696 -73.05 -79.96 -30.58
N ALA A 697 -72.94 -81.26 -30.31
CA ALA A 697 -71.83 -81.91 -29.59
C ALA A 697 -71.28 -81.22 -28.31
N CYS A 698 -72.14 -80.95 -27.32
CA CYS A 698 -71.68 -80.52 -25.99
C CYS A 698 -71.15 -81.72 -25.18
N ALA A 699 -69.85 -81.71 -24.82
CA ALA A 699 -69.27 -82.68 -23.89
C ALA A 699 -69.66 -82.33 -22.43
N PRO A 700 -69.96 -83.31 -21.57
CA PRO A 700 -70.41 -83.04 -20.20
C PRO A 700 -69.31 -82.36 -19.38
N ALA A 701 -69.72 -81.37 -18.56
CA ALA A 701 -68.81 -80.63 -17.69
C ALA A 701 -68.02 -81.57 -16.77
N ARG A 702 -66.69 -81.51 -16.83
CA ARG A 702 -65.81 -82.34 -16.01
C ARG A 702 -65.87 -81.89 -14.54
N SER A 703 -66.13 -82.83 -13.63
CA SER A 703 -66.07 -82.59 -12.19
C SER A 703 -64.72 -82.02 -11.75
N PHE A 704 -64.76 -81.09 -10.79
CA PHE A 704 -63.61 -80.38 -10.20
C PHE A 704 -62.43 -81.31 -9.85
N LEU A 705 -62.72 -82.49 -9.30
CA LEU A 705 -61.71 -83.51 -8.95
C LEU A 705 -60.92 -84.06 -10.15
N ALA A 706 -61.50 -84.05 -11.36
CA ALA A 706 -60.78 -84.45 -12.58
C ALA A 706 -59.78 -83.38 -13.05
N GLN A 707 -60.11 -82.11 -12.83
CA GLN A 707 -59.25 -80.97 -13.20
C GLN A 707 -58.05 -80.85 -12.25
N GLN A 708 -58.26 -81.08 -10.95
CA GLN A 708 -57.20 -81.07 -9.93
C GLN A 708 -56.13 -82.17 -10.15
N ARG A 709 -56.54 -83.34 -10.68
CA ARG A 709 -55.61 -84.44 -11.05
C ARG A 709 -54.72 -84.09 -12.25
N HIS A 710 -55.18 -83.26 -13.18
CA HIS A 710 -54.38 -82.85 -14.33
C HIS A 710 -53.24 -81.89 -13.92
N ILE A 711 -53.55 -80.93 -13.04
CA ILE A 711 -52.59 -79.92 -12.55
C ILE A 711 -51.47 -80.55 -11.71
N THR A 712 -51.79 -81.59 -10.92
CA THR A 712 -50.81 -82.34 -10.14
C THR A 712 -49.93 -83.25 -11.00
N SER A 713 -50.42 -83.73 -12.15
CA SER A 713 -49.61 -84.47 -13.13
C SER A 713 -48.53 -83.59 -13.78
N THR A 714 -48.89 -82.37 -14.21
CA THR A 714 -47.94 -81.46 -14.89
C THR A 714 -46.79 -80.96 -14.02
N ARG A 715 -46.96 -80.86 -12.69
CA ARG A 715 -45.90 -80.39 -11.78
C ARG A 715 -44.74 -81.37 -11.55
N ARG A 716 -44.85 -82.65 -11.94
CA ARG A 716 -43.80 -83.66 -11.70
C ARG A 716 -42.65 -83.67 -12.73
N ASN A 717 -42.79 -82.97 -13.86
CA ASN A 717 -41.87 -83.11 -15.00
C ASN A 717 -40.85 -81.96 -15.14
N LEU A 718 -40.69 -81.10 -14.14
CA LEU A 718 -39.70 -80.01 -14.15
C LEU A 718 -38.48 -80.37 -13.29
N SER A 719 -37.42 -80.81 -13.95
CA SER A 719 -36.10 -81.02 -13.34
C SER A 719 -35.41 -79.67 -13.12
N VAL A 720 -35.09 -79.34 -11.86
CA VAL A 720 -34.34 -78.14 -11.50
C VAL A 720 -32.85 -78.47 -11.50
N LYS A 721 -32.07 -77.76 -12.32
CA LYS A 721 -30.60 -77.72 -12.21
C LYS A 721 -30.20 -76.64 -11.20
N VAL A 722 -29.33 -76.99 -10.26
CA VAL A 722 -28.73 -76.08 -9.29
C VAL A 722 -27.30 -75.75 -9.76
N PRO A 723 -26.91 -74.47 -9.92
CA PRO A 723 -25.52 -74.06 -10.12
C PRO A 723 -24.73 -74.17 -8.81
N ALA A 724 -23.44 -74.51 -8.89
CA ALA A 724 -22.55 -74.50 -7.72
C ALA A 724 -22.15 -73.06 -7.34
N ALA A 725 -21.93 -72.82 -6.05
CA ALA A 725 -21.35 -71.57 -5.57
C ALA A 725 -19.84 -71.53 -5.86
N THR A 726 -19.33 -70.37 -6.27
CA THR A 726 -17.91 -70.07 -6.39
C THR A 726 -17.47 -69.23 -5.21
N THR A 727 -16.41 -69.65 -4.52
CA THR A 727 -15.66 -68.81 -3.58
C THR A 727 -14.62 -68.01 -4.34
N ASP A 728 -14.71 -66.68 -4.28
CA ASP A 728 -13.64 -65.72 -3.97
C ASP A 728 -14.24 -64.29 -3.91
#